data_AF-A0A656XY39-F1
#
_entry.id   AF-A0A656XY39-F1
#
_cell.length_a   1.000
_cell.length_b   1.000
_cell.length_c   1.000
_cell.angle_alpha   90.00
_cell.angle_beta   90.00
_cell.angle_gamma   90.00
#
_symmetry.space_group_name_H-M   'P 1'
#
loop_
_entity.id
_entity.type
_entity.pdbx_description
1 polymer ?
#
loop_
_entity_poly.entity_id
_entity_poly.type
_entity_poly.pdbx_seq_one_letter_code
_entity_poly.pdbx_strand_id
1 'polypeptide(L)'
;MGRAPQTTPAGDETWRRNLLLEAYRLERAEDTSHLALQAGFASLAFASIGLLAGLMLNVCSVGYAGRDQCVPAPDVLLAGAPLVPTALLAYLAANALRSTLRSFHMRALERELAGTVPDTSVESYPGLTFPRGAELTLFASPTALRRSGAARALGVLVMLALIVGYVGFLAVIIAAVSAPWRLIVVAVYGAAFLSIGRQGVLAVVDGRRYFYRAVHTLDASLGEDLQPRPARPPGTRSLTQYLLLPRPDSIPKAFLIVVAAALAAVVDGVSLGGTVWTVLLGVVVFELLLYQSRYQLNDIRGLEEDTSDPAAAERQRLPVRPGEARFAVRASLVVAAARIYAAVCLTLFLAPPGQVVMAVAAALLVILSAIYELLRARSGARLVGVVLALGYALRAGVGVALVEAARWPHPEIVAGDLVIVVVGAAFGSMFVAMTWTLHAVCQAGPVGADWDVPTGWRSDQARPHLAPLLQFVDLAHWEGARPADWKVVQALRPRTSLVAPWNLSVLVAAAGAGWLLVAWRHVDAITAVSAVVCLAIAVVLTQTTSRGALVGIVSALVLGGAIAASVLVDTVPAGAPLISAVPLLCILATYRVLAASSYFEVKSTGARAGAAAKQAWDRAFRAVIGGKTAATLEREGRPGP
;
A
#
# COMPACT_ATOMS: atom_id res chain seq x y z
N MET A 1 7.16 28.83 35.78
CA MET A 1 6.13 28.69 36.82
C MET A 1 6.45 27.44 37.62
N GLY A 2 6.98 27.60 38.84
CA GLY A 2 7.31 26.48 39.71
C GLY A 2 6.02 25.82 40.22
N ARG A 3 5.85 24.52 39.95
CA ARG A 3 4.84 23.73 40.66
C ARG A 3 5.34 23.52 42.08
N ALA A 4 4.59 24.04 43.04
CA ALA A 4 4.78 23.69 44.45
C ALA A 4 4.66 22.16 44.61
N PRO A 5 5.44 21.54 45.51
CA PRO A 5 5.31 20.12 45.79
C PRO A 5 3.92 19.88 46.39
N GLN A 6 3.07 19.17 45.66
CA GLN A 6 1.79 18.69 46.18
C GLN A 6 2.09 17.75 47.34
N THR A 7 1.68 18.14 48.54
CA THR A 7 1.62 17.26 49.71
C THR A 7 0.61 16.16 49.43
N THR A 8 1.08 14.93 49.26
CA THR A 8 0.26 13.72 49.12
C THR A 8 -0.56 13.50 50.39
N PRO A 9 -1.90 13.53 50.36
CA PRO A 9 -2.72 13.33 51.55
C PRO A 9 -2.65 11.88 52.03
N ALA A 10 -2.87 11.63 53.33
CA ALA A 10 -2.94 10.27 53.88
C ALA A 10 -4.08 9.37 53.28
N GLY A 11 -4.90 9.90 52.36
CA GLY A 11 -5.83 9.14 51.50
C GLY A 11 -5.24 8.66 50.15
N ASP A 12 -4.01 9.06 49.84
CA ASP A 12 -3.36 8.83 48.54
C ASP A 12 -2.85 7.38 48.37
N GLU A 13 -2.44 6.73 49.46
CA GLU A 13 -2.02 5.32 49.42
C GLU A 13 -3.20 4.36 49.19
N THR A 14 -4.35 4.62 49.84
CA THR A 14 -5.56 3.80 49.63
C THR A 14 -6.11 3.99 48.22
N TRP A 15 -6.13 5.23 47.72
CA TRP A 15 -6.53 5.52 46.35
C TRP A 15 -5.59 4.89 45.32
N ARG A 16 -4.27 5.07 45.47
CA ARG A 16 -3.25 4.45 44.61
C ARG A 16 -3.35 2.93 44.62
N ARG A 17 -3.53 2.31 45.79
CA ARG A 17 -3.73 0.87 45.93
C ARG A 17 -4.97 0.39 45.17
N ASN A 18 -6.10 1.08 45.31
CA ASN A 18 -7.33 0.74 44.60
C ASN A 18 -7.16 0.88 43.08
N LEU A 19 -6.47 1.93 42.61
CA LEU A 19 -6.17 2.13 41.20
C LEU A 19 -5.28 0.99 40.65
N LEU A 20 -4.22 0.62 41.38
CA LEU A 20 -3.33 -0.49 41.00
C LEU A 20 -4.07 -1.83 40.98
N LEU A 21 -4.95 -2.07 41.97
CA LEU A 21 -5.78 -3.28 42.03
C LEU A 21 -6.75 -3.38 40.85
N GLU A 22 -7.37 -2.26 40.47
CA GLU A 22 -8.30 -2.24 39.35
C GLU A 22 -7.58 -2.44 38.01
N ALA A 23 -6.43 -1.77 37.81
CA ALA A 23 -5.58 -2.00 36.64
C ALA A 23 -5.13 -3.47 36.55
N TYR A 24 -4.73 -4.06 37.68
CA TYR A 24 -4.34 -5.47 37.74
C TYR A 24 -5.52 -6.42 37.44
N ARG A 25 -6.73 -6.13 37.92
CA ARG A 25 -7.93 -6.94 37.64
C ARG A 25 -8.31 -6.93 36.16
N LEU A 26 -8.34 -5.75 35.53
CA LEU A 26 -8.62 -5.60 34.11
C LEU A 26 -7.61 -6.38 33.26
N GLU A 27 -6.33 -6.22 33.60
CA GLU A 27 -5.23 -6.88 32.89
C GLU A 27 -5.18 -8.39 33.19
N ARG A 28 -5.74 -8.88 34.30
CA ARG A 28 -5.86 -10.32 34.55
C ARG A 28 -7.04 -10.94 33.79
N ALA A 29 -8.18 -10.27 33.75
CA ALA A 29 -9.40 -10.78 33.12
C ALA A 29 -9.25 -11.02 31.61
N GLU A 30 -8.47 -10.19 30.93
CA GLU A 30 -8.21 -10.35 29.50
C GLU A 30 -7.19 -11.48 29.16
N ASP A 31 -6.44 -12.00 30.14
CA ASP A 31 -5.28 -12.89 29.92
C ASP A 31 -5.72 -14.30 29.50
N THR A 32 -6.82 -14.76 30.10
CA THR A 32 -7.48 -16.03 29.76
C THR A 32 -7.99 -16.05 28.33
N SER A 33 -8.56 -14.93 27.86
CA SER A 33 -9.03 -14.79 26.47
C SER A 33 -7.86 -14.79 25.49
N HIS A 34 -6.75 -14.17 25.85
CA HIS A 34 -5.56 -14.08 25.00
C HIS A 34 -4.89 -15.44 24.77
N LEU A 35 -4.76 -16.27 25.81
CA LEU A 35 -4.17 -17.62 25.69
C LEU A 35 -5.02 -18.55 24.82
N ALA A 36 -6.35 -18.52 24.96
CA ALA A 36 -7.26 -19.28 24.12
C ALA A 36 -7.15 -18.88 22.63
N LEU A 37 -7.05 -17.58 22.37
CA LEU A 37 -6.81 -17.06 21.02
C LEU A 37 -5.48 -17.55 20.45
N GLN A 38 -4.38 -17.47 21.22
CA GLN A 38 -3.06 -17.95 20.76
C GLN A 38 -3.08 -19.44 20.41
N ALA A 39 -3.70 -20.27 21.26
CA ALA A 39 -3.84 -21.71 21.00
C ALA A 39 -4.68 -21.97 19.74
N GLY A 40 -5.78 -21.24 19.54
CA GLY A 40 -6.60 -21.30 18.34
C GLY A 40 -5.80 -20.98 17.08
N PHE A 41 -5.11 -19.83 17.04
CA PHE A 41 -4.33 -19.42 15.86
C PHE A 41 -3.16 -20.36 15.57
N ALA A 42 -2.48 -20.90 16.60
CA ALA A 42 -1.44 -21.91 16.41
C ALA A 42 -2.01 -23.19 15.79
N SER A 43 -3.19 -23.64 16.26
CA SER A 43 -3.87 -24.81 15.72
C SER A 43 -4.31 -24.61 14.27
N LEU A 44 -4.85 -23.42 13.94
CA LEU A 44 -5.18 -23.06 12.55
C LEU A 44 -3.92 -23.02 11.67
N ALA A 45 -2.79 -22.50 12.19
CA ALA A 45 -1.54 -22.48 11.44
C ALA A 45 -1.07 -23.91 11.12
N PHE A 46 -1.05 -24.81 12.10
CA PHE A 46 -0.73 -26.22 11.88
C PHE A 46 -1.69 -26.90 10.89
N ALA A 47 -3.00 -26.71 11.07
CA ALA A 47 -4.00 -27.29 10.20
C ALA A 47 -3.85 -26.80 8.76
N SER A 48 -3.60 -25.49 8.56
CA SER A 48 -3.39 -24.92 7.23
C SER A 48 -2.10 -25.45 6.57
N ILE A 49 -0.99 -25.55 7.31
CA ILE A 49 0.27 -26.12 6.80
C ILE A 49 0.05 -27.59 6.44
N GLY A 50 -0.61 -28.37 7.30
CA GLY A 50 -0.88 -29.79 7.06
C GLY A 50 -1.81 -30.03 5.88
N LEU A 51 -2.91 -29.27 5.76
CA LEU A 51 -3.85 -29.36 4.65
C LEU A 51 -3.17 -29.00 3.33
N LEU A 52 -2.40 -27.91 3.31
CA LEU A 52 -1.68 -27.49 2.12
C LEU A 52 -0.59 -28.49 1.73
N ALA A 53 0.16 -29.02 2.70
CA ALA A 53 1.13 -30.09 2.45
C ALA A 53 0.47 -31.35 1.85
N GLY A 54 -0.68 -31.77 2.40
CA GLY A 54 -1.45 -32.90 1.87
C GLY A 54 -1.98 -32.64 0.45
N LEU A 55 -2.43 -31.41 0.17
CA LEU A 55 -2.87 -31.02 -1.16
C LEU A 55 -1.71 -31.02 -2.15
N MET A 56 -0.51 -30.60 -1.73
CA MET A 56 0.70 -30.61 -2.56
C MET A 56 1.17 -32.02 -2.95
N LEU A 57 0.87 -33.05 -2.16
CA LEU A 57 1.21 -34.44 -2.53
C LEU A 57 0.53 -34.89 -3.81
N ASN A 58 -0.62 -34.30 -4.14
CA ASN A 58 -1.39 -34.62 -5.34
C ASN A 58 -1.02 -33.73 -6.54
N VAL A 59 -0.12 -32.76 -6.39
CA VAL A 59 0.22 -31.82 -7.48
C VAL A 59 1.31 -32.39 -8.38
N CYS A 60 1.08 -32.37 -9.70
CA CYS A 60 2.02 -32.94 -10.68
C CYS A 60 3.43 -32.33 -10.64
N SER A 61 3.55 -31.01 -10.43
CA SER A 61 4.84 -30.32 -10.38
C SER A 61 5.67 -30.63 -9.12
N VAL A 62 5.05 -31.22 -8.10
CA VAL A 62 5.72 -31.62 -6.86
C VAL A 62 6.28 -33.05 -6.96
N GLY A 63 5.63 -33.92 -7.76
CA GLY A 63 6.19 -35.22 -8.15
C GLY A 63 6.04 -36.36 -7.14
N TYR A 64 5.18 -36.24 -6.12
CA TYR A 64 4.92 -37.31 -5.14
C TYR A 64 3.83 -38.31 -5.56
N ALA A 65 2.80 -37.87 -6.30
CA ALA A 65 1.78 -38.75 -6.85
C ALA A 65 2.26 -39.46 -8.12
N GLY A 66 1.76 -40.67 -8.38
CA GLY A 66 1.98 -41.36 -9.65
C GLY A 66 1.54 -40.51 -10.84
N ARG A 67 2.21 -40.64 -12.00
CA ARG A 67 1.99 -39.78 -13.18
C ARG A 67 0.53 -39.69 -13.63
N ASP A 68 -0.28 -40.71 -13.33
CA ASP A 68 -1.68 -40.81 -13.75
C ASP A 68 -2.70 -40.35 -12.69
N GLN A 69 -2.24 -39.97 -11.48
CA GLN A 69 -3.12 -39.61 -10.34
C GLN A 69 -2.89 -38.18 -9.83
N CYS A 70 -2.09 -37.38 -10.52
CA CYS A 70 -1.75 -36.03 -10.09
C CYS A 70 -2.66 -34.97 -10.74
N VAL A 71 -2.87 -33.87 -10.04
CA VAL A 71 -3.61 -32.69 -10.50
C VAL A 71 -2.61 -31.63 -10.97
N PRO A 72 -2.71 -31.13 -12.21
CA PRO A 72 -1.88 -30.01 -12.65
C PRO A 72 -2.33 -28.73 -11.92
N ALA A 73 -1.39 -28.03 -11.30
CA ALA A 73 -1.64 -26.77 -10.61
C ALA A 73 -0.81 -25.64 -11.22
N PRO A 74 -1.41 -24.47 -11.51
CA PRO A 74 -0.67 -23.34 -12.05
C PRO A 74 0.25 -22.72 -10.99
N ASP A 75 1.41 -22.23 -11.42
CA ASP A 75 2.44 -21.67 -10.54
C ASP A 75 1.93 -20.54 -9.64
N VAL A 76 0.97 -19.72 -10.10
CA VAL A 76 0.38 -18.64 -9.29
C VAL A 76 -0.37 -19.18 -8.07
N LEU A 77 -1.04 -20.32 -8.21
CA LEU A 77 -1.78 -20.96 -7.12
C LEU A 77 -0.79 -21.55 -6.11
N LEU A 78 0.27 -22.20 -6.60
CA LEU A 78 1.34 -22.77 -5.78
C LEU A 78 2.12 -21.67 -5.06
N ALA A 79 2.47 -20.60 -5.77
CA ALA A 79 3.16 -19.44 -5.21
C ALA A 79 2.29 -18.66 -4.22
N GLY A 80 0.96 -18.64 -4.38
CA GLY A 80 0.03 -17.98 -3.47
C GLY A 80 -0.38 -18.80 -2.25
N ALA A 81 -0.29 -20.13 -2.33
CA ALA A 81 -0.73 -21.05 -1.27
C ALA A 81 -0.13 -20.73 0.13
N PRO A 82 1.16 -20.32 0.27
CA PRO A 82 1.71 -19.98 1.57
C PRO A 82 1.16 -18.69 2.19
N LEU A 83 0.37 -17.87 1.49
CA LEU A 83 -0.17 -16.61 2.05
C LEU A 83 -0.97 -16.84 3.34
N VAL A 84 -1.82 -17.86 3.37
CA VAL A 84 -2.68 -18.18 4.53
C VAL A 84 -1.84 -18.54 5.76
N PRO A 85 -0.95 -19.55 5.72
CA PRO A 85 -0.10 -19.86 6.88
C PRO A 85 0.85 -18.71 7.24
N THR A 86 1.33 -17.93 6.26
CA THR A 86 2.16 -16.75 6.52
C THR A 86 1.41 -15.69 7.33
N ALA A 87 0.16 -15.40 6.96
CA ALA A 87 -0.68 -14.44 7.66
C ALA A 87 -0.97 -14.88 9.10
N LEU A 88 -1.28 -16.17 9.30
CA LEU A 88 -1.49 -16.76 10.62
C LEU A 88 -0.23 -16.66 11.49
N LEU A 89 0.94 -16.99 10.94
CA LEU A 89 2.22 -16.87 11.65
C LEU A 89 2.59 -15.42 11.97
N ALA A 90 2.31 -14.48 11.05
CA ALA A 90 2.52 -13.05 11.30
C ALA A 90 1.63 -12.53 12.43
N TYR A 91 0.37 -12.95 12.45
CA TYR A 91 -0.56 -12.59 13.52
C TYR A 91 -0.13 -13.19 14.88
N LEU A 92 0.32 -14.45 14.89
CA LEU A 92 0.89 -15.08 16.09
C LEU A 92 2.12 -14.33 16.62
N ALA A 93 3.03 -13.92 15.74
CA ALA A 93 4.21 -13.15 16.12
C ALA A 93 3.85 -11.77 16.70
N ALA A 94 2.86 -11.09 16.12
CA ALA A 94 2.35 -9.82 16.66
C ALA A 94 1.72 -10.00 18.05
N ASN A 95 0.96 -11.07 18.27
CA ASN A 95 0.38 -11.38 19.58
C ASN A 95 1.43 -11.80 20.61
N ALA A 96 2.52 -12.45 20.20
CA ALA A 96 3.63 -12.77 21.11
C ALA A 96 4.27 -11.48 21.68
N LEU A 97 4.42 -10.43 20.86
CA LEU A 97 4.89 -9.12 21.32
C LEU A 97 3.92 -8.48 22.32
N ARG A 98 2.61 -8.55 22.08
CA ARG A 98 1.59 -8.04 23.01
C ARG A 98 1.64 -8.78 24.34
N SER A 99 1.63 -10.11 24.30
CA SER A 99 1.78 -10.96 25.49
C SER A 99 3.05 -10.63 26.29
N THR A 100 4.15 -10.32 25.61
CA THR A 100 5.39 -9.89 26.25
C THR A 100 5.23 -8.58 27.01
N LEU A 101 4.69 -7.53 26.38
CA LEU A 101 4.45 -6.23 27.03
C LEU A 101 3.55 -6.39 28.25
N ARG A 102 2.49 -7.16 28.07
CA ARG A 102 1.49 -7.46 29.08
C ARG A 102 2.06 -8.18 30.28
N SER A 103 2.88 -9.20 30.05
CA SER A 103 3.62 -9.91 31.10
C SER A 103 4.53 -8.96 31.88
N PHE A 104 5.25 -8.06 31.23
CA PHE A 104 6.07 -7.06 31.93
C PHE A 104 5.22 -6.04 32.69
N HIS A 105 4.09 -5.61 32.14
CA HIS A 105 3.16 -4.69 32.80
C HIS A 105 2.54 -5.29 34.06
N MET A 106 2.00 -6.52 33.97
CA MET A 106 1.45 -7.25 35.12
C MET A 106 2.46 -7.40 36.25
N ARG A 107 3.72 -7.72 35.93
CA ARG A 107 4.78 -7.82 36.93
C ARG A 107 5.13 -6.48 37.57
N ALA A 108 5.08 -5.40 36.81
CA ALA A 108 5.26 -4.06 37.36
C ALA A 108 4.13 -3.73 38.35
N LEU A 109 2.87 -4.02 38.00
CA LEU A 109 1.72 -3.84 38.89
C LEU A 109 1.84 -4.70 40.16
N GLU A 110 2.23 -5.96 40.05
CA GLU A 110 2.41 -6.86 41.20
C GLU A 110 3.50 -6.37 42.16
N ARG A 111 4.64 -5.90 41.64
CA ARG A 111 5.73 -5.35 42.47
C ARG A 111 5.31 -4.09 43.21
N GLU A 112 4.58 -3.20 42.54
CA GLU A 112 4.03 -2.00 43.16
C GLU A 112 2.99 -2.36 44.23
N LEU A 113 2.07 -3.29 43.94
CA LEU A 113 1.06 -3.76 44.89
C LEU A 113 1.69 -4.45 46.11
N ALA A 114 2.71 -5.28 45.91
CA ALA A 114 3.44 -5.94 47.00
C ALA A 114 4.11 -4.93 47.95
N GLY A 115 4.51 -3.75 47.44
CA GLY A 115 5.03 -2.67 48.28
C GLY A 115 3.97 -1.92 49.10
N THR A 116 2.68 -2.10 48.79
CA THR A 116 1.54 -1.41 49.47
C THR A 116 0.80 -2.27 50.49
N VAL A 117 1.13 -3.56 50.57
CA VAL A 117 0.51 -4.51 51.51
C VAL A 117 1.60 -4.91 52.52
N PRO A 118 1.28 -5.06 53.82
CA PRO A 118 2.20 -5.67 54.78
C PRO A 118 2.73 -6.99 54.23
N ASP A 119 3.93 -7.42 54.64
CA ASP A 119 4.56 -8.65 54.14
C ASP A 119 3.73 -9.86 54.64
N THR A 120 2.67 -10.17 53.89
CA THR A 120 1.63 -11.13 54.29
C THR A 120 1.81 -12.35 53.40
N SER A 121 2.36 -13.40 54.00
CA SER A 121 2.50 -14.70 53.35
C SER A 121 1.15 -15.42 53.29
N VAL A 122 0.94 -16.22 52.26
CA VAL A 122 -0.17 -17.18 52.24
C VAL A 122 0.02 -18.15 53.42
N GLU A 123 -0.95 -18.29 54.32
CA GLU A 123 -0.84 -19.16 55.50
C GLU A 123 -0.48 -20.60 55.14
N SER A 124 -1.02 -21.11 54.03
CA SER A 124 -0.72 -22.45 53.51
C SER A 124 0.65 -22.57 52.83
N TYR A 125 1.31 -21.45 52.51
CA TYR A 125 2.63 -21.43 51.90
C TYR A 125 3.44 -20.20 52.34
N PRO A 126 4.15 -20.27 53.48
CA PRO A 126 4.84 -19.12 54.10
C PRO A 126 5.88 -18.43 53.20
N GLY A 127 6.38 -19.11 52.15
CA GLY A 127 7.31 -18.55 51.17
C GLY A 127 6.66 -17.76 50.03
N LEU A 128 5.32 -17.68 49.96
CA LEU A 128 4.58 -16.99 48.90
C LEU A 128 3.90 -15.74 49.47
N THR A 129 4.41 -14.57 49.12
CA THR A 129 3.85 -13.26 49.51
C THR A 129 2.80 -12.77 48.51
N PHE A 130 1.73 -12.13 48.98
CA PHE A 130 0.74 -11.50 48.10
C PHE A 130 1.20 -10.15 47.53
N PRO A 131 0.80 -9.77 46.30
CA PRO A 131 0.36 -10.59 45.16
C PRO A 131 1.55 -10.89 44.22
N ARG A 132 1.91 -12.17 44.02
CA ARG A 132 3.00 -12.59 43.11
C ARG A 132 2.58 -13.65 42.11
N GLY A 133 1.36 -13.58 41.60
CA GLY A 133 0.79 -14.60 40.71
C GLY A 133 1.48 -14.63 39.34
N ALA A 134 1.65 -13.49 38.68
CA ALA A 134 2.31 -13.35 37.38
C ALA A 134 3.83 -13.54 37.48
N GLU A 135 4.45 -13.19 38.61
CA GLU A 135 5.83 -13.60 38.88
C GLU A 135 5.96 -15.10 39.10
N LEU A 136 5.01 -15.75 39.80
CA LEU A 136 4.99 -17.19 39.97
C LEU A 136 4.75 -17.92 38.63
N THR A 137 3.92 -17.36 37.75
CA THR A 137 3.75 -17.93 36.40
C THR A 137 5.01 -17.78 35.55
N LEU A 138 5.94 -16.85 35.82
CA LEU A 138 7.26 -16.88 35.18
C LEU A 138 8.03 -18.17 35.51
N PHE A 139 7.88 -18.66 36.74
CA PHE A 139 8.45 -19.93 37.18
C PHE A 139 7.77 -21.15 36.55
N ALA A 140 6.53 -21.00 36.08
CA ALA A 140 5.82 -21.97 35.25
C ALA A 140 5.96 -21.73 33.73
N SER A 141 6.51 -20.59 33.31
CA SER A 141 6.61 -20.10 31.94
C SER A 141 7.99 -20.39 31.33
N PRO A 142 8.12 -20.47 29.99
CA PRO A 142 9.37 -20.76 29.27
C PRO A 142 10.64 -19.98 29.67
N THR A 143 10.55 -18.93 30.50
CA THR A 143 11.68 -18.11 30.97
C THR A 143 12.36 -18.62 32.26
N ALA A 144 11.78 -19.57 33.00
CA ALA A 144 12.42 -20.20 34.17
C ALA A 144 13.42 -21.31 33.78
N LEU A 145 14.48 -20.89 33.11
CA LEU A 145 15.50 -21.71 32.48
C LEU A 145 16.44 -22.48 33.41
N ARG A 146 16.21 -22.50 34.72
CA ARG A 146 17.19 -23.05 35.66
C ARG A 146 16.81 -24.35 36.37
N ARG A 147 15.54 -24.81 36.43
CA ARG A 147 15.21 -26.01 37.25
C ARG A 147 14.18 -27.06 36.76
N SER A 148 13.31 -26.85 35.77
CA SER A 148 12.49 -27.94 35.16
C SER A 148 11.74 -27.44 33.90
N GLY A 149 11.58 -28.11 32.76
CA GLY A 149 11.98 -29.42 32.25
C GLY A 149 11.11 -29.79 31.03
N ALA A 150 9.78 -29.63 31.13
CA ALA A 150 8.83 -30.14 30.12
C ALA A 150 8.11 -29.06 29.30
N ALA A 151 7.60 -27.99 29.93
CA ALA A 151 6.80 -26.96 29.23
C ALA A 151 7.61 -26.13 28.22
N ARG A 152 8.90 -25.87 28.51
CA ARG A 152 9.82 -25.22 27.56
C ARG A 152 10.18 -26.12 26.39
N ALA A 153 10.42 -27.41 26.65
CA ALA A 153 10.66 -28.38 25.59
C ALA A 153 9.45 -28.44 24.66
N LEU A 154 8.23 -28.47 25.21
CA LEU A 154 7.00 -28.47 24.41
C LEU A 154 6.80 -27.18 23.62
N GLY A 155 6.96 -26.00 24.23
CA GLY A 155 6.79 -24.71 23.53
C GLY A 155 7.85 -24.47 22.45
N VAL A 156 9.11 -24.81 22.72
CA VAL A 156 10.20 -24.76 21.74
C VAL A 156 9.98 -25.79 20.63
N LEU A 157 9.54 -27.01 20.97
CA LEU A 157 9.23 -28.05 20.00
C LEU A 157 8.05 -27.67 19.10
N VAL A 158 7.00 -27.05 19.65
CA VAL A 158 5.87 -26.52 18.88
C VAL A 158 6.32 -25.41 17.92
N MET A 159 7.11 -24.46 18.40
CA MET A 159 7.65 -23.38 17.55
C MET A 159 8.62 -23.92 16.50
N LEU A 160 9.49 -24.86 16.86
CA LEU A 160 10.42 -25.50 15.94
C LEU A 160 9.66 -26.31 14.90
N ALA A 161 8.61 -27.06 15.29
CA ALA A 161 7.76 -27.79 14.38
C ALA A 161 7.02 -26.87 13.41
N LEU A 162 6.52 -25.71 13.87
CA LEU A 162 5.93 -24.69 12.99
C LEU A 162 6.96 -24.14 12.01
N ILE A 163 8.15 -23.79 12.48
CA ILE A 163 9.21 -23.23 11.64
C ILE A 163 9.69 -24.26 10.61
N VAL A 164 10.02 -25.47 11.06
CA VAL A 164 10.50 -26.55 10.19
C VAL A 164 9.42 -26.97 9.20
N GLY A 165 8.17 -27.12 9.66
CA GLY A 165 7.04 -27.45 8.79
C GLY A 165 6.78 -26.36 7.74
N TYR A 166 6.79 -25.09 8.15
CA TYR A 166 6.60 -23.96 7.24
C TYR A 166 7.76 -23.78 6.26
N VAL A 167 9.02 -23.89 6.71
CA VAL A 167 10.20 -23.78 5.85
C VAL A 167 10.27 -24.97 4.89
N GLY A 168 9.99 -26.18 5.35
CA GLY A 168 9.90 -27.37 4.50
C GLY A 168 8.82 -27.22 3.44
N PHE A 169 7.62 -26.77 3.83
CA PHE A 169 6.55 -26.46 2.90
C PHE A 169 6.96 -25.41 1.86
N LEU A 170 7.59 -24.32 2.29
CA LEU A 170 8.05 -23.27 1.38
C LEU A 170 9.14 -23.78 0.42
N ALA A 171 10.06 -24.62 0.89
CA ALA A 171 11.09 -25.22 0.04
C ALA A 171 10.49 -26.11 -1.06
N VAL A 172 9.45 -26.89 -0.71
CA VAL A 172 8.70 -27.70 -1.68
C VAL A 172 8.02 -26.81 -2.74
N ILE A 173 7.37 -25.72 -2.33
CA ILE A 173 6.76 -24.77 -3.27
C ILE A 173 7.80 -24.13 -4.18
N ILE A 174 8.94 -23.69 -3.64
CA ILE A 174 10.04 -23.10 -4.42
C ILE A 174 10.55 -24.11 -5.45
N ALA A 175 10.68 -25.39 -5.10
CA ALA A 175 11.09 -26.42 -6.05
C ALA A 175 10.05 -26.63 -7.16
N ALA A 176 8.76 -26.58 -6.80
CA ALA A 176 7.63 -26.92 -7.68
C ALA A 176 7.23 -25.82 -8.68
N VAL A 177 7.59 -24.54 -8.44
CA VAL A 177 7.22 -23.43 -9.33
C VAL A 177 8.35 -23.05 -10.30
N SER A 178 8.01 -22.41 -11.42
CA SER A 178 9.00 -21.90 -12.38
C SER A 178 9.85 -20.75 -11.84
N ALA A 179 11.01 -20.51 -12.46
CA ALA A 179 12.02 -19.52 -12.05
C ALA A 179 11.48 -18.11 -11.68
N PRO A 180 10.58 -17.46 -12.45
CA PRO A 180 10.07 -16.14 -12.07
C PRO A 180 9.26 -16.20 -10.77
N TRP A 181 8.46 -17.24 -10.58
CA TRP A 181 7.69 -17.43 -9.35
C TRP A 181 8.58 -17.81 -8.17
N ARG A 182 9.69 -18.53 -8.38
CA ARG A 182 10.68 -18.79 -7.32
C ARG A 182 11.21 -17.49 -6.73
N LEU A 183 11.56 -16.52 -7.58
CA LEU A 183 12.05 -15.22 -7.12
C LEU A 183 10.98 -14.46 -6.32
N ILE A 184 9.73 -14.47 -6.79
CA ILE A 184 8.61 -13.83 -6.09
C ILE A 184 8.36 -14.48 -4.73
N VAL A 185 8.27 -15.81 -4.68
CA VAL A 185 8.07 -16.59 -3.45
C VAL A 185 9.20 -16.34 -2.46
N VAL A 186 10.46 -16.40 -2.91
CA VAL A 186 11.62 -16.11 -2.05
C VAL A 186 11.60 -14.66 -1.55
N ALA A 187 11.29 -13.68 -2.40
CA ALA A 187 11.26 -12.28 -2.00
C ALA A 187 10.14 -11.99 -0.98
N VAL A 188 8.91 -12.39 -1.29
CA VAL A 188 7.73 -12.11 -0.47
C VAL A 188 7.79 -12.88 0.84
N TYR A 189 7.95 -14.20 0.78
CA TYR A 189 7.93 -15.04 1.98
C TYR A 189 9.23 -14.99 2.76
N GLY A 190 10.37 -14.72 2.10
CA GLY A 190 11.63 -14.45 2.79
C GLY A 190 11.54 -13.16 3.62
N ALA A 191 10.99 -12.08 3.06
CA ALA A 191 10.76 -10.84 3.81
C ALA A 191 9.77 -11.04 4.97
N ALA A 192 8.68 -11.78 4.74
CA ALA A 192 7.72 -12.13 5.79
C ALA A 192 8.36 -12.96 6.90
N PHE A 193 9.11 -14.00 6.55
CA PHE A 193 9.83 -14.87 7.49
C PHE A 193 10.84 -14.09 8.34
N LEU A 194 11.63 -13.21 7.73
CA LEU A 194 12.56 -12.33 8.47
C LEU A 194 11.83 -11.39 9.43
N SER A 195 10.70 -10.83 9.03
CA SER A 195 9.87 -9.98 9.88
C SER A 195 9.30 -10.75 11.07
N ILE A 196 8.69 -11.92 10.81
CA ILE A 196 8.14 -12.83 11.82
C ILE A 196 9.23 -13.28 12.79
N GLY A 197 10.36 -13.75 12.28
CA GLY A 197 11.50 -14.18 13.08
C GLY A 197 12.03 -13.06 13.97
N ARG A 198 12.17 -11.84 13.45
CA ARG A 198 12.57 -10.67 14.24
C ARG A 198 11.58 -10.38 15.36
N GLN A 199 10.28 -10.40 15.09
CA GLN A 199 9.25 -10.19 16.11
C GLN A 199 9.31 -11.28 17.19
N GLY A 200 9.50 -12.54 16.80
CA GLY A 200 9.70 -13.65 17.73
C GLY A 200 10.92 -13.48 18.62
N VAL A 201 12.06 -13.08 18.06
CA VAL A 201 13.29 -12.78 18.85
C VAL A 201 13.06 -11.64 19.83
N LEU A 202 12.38 -10.56 19.42
CA LEU A 202 12.06 -9.44 20.30
C LEU A 202 11.10 -9.84 21.43
N ALA A 203 10.12 -10.70 21.15
CA ALA A 203 9.18 -11.20 22.15
C ALA A 203 9.85 -12.13 23.17
N VAL A 204 10.68 -13.07 22.71
CA VAL A 204 11.21 -14.16 23.55
C VAL A 204 12.55 -13.81 24.21
N VAL A 205 13.48 -13.22 23.45
CA VAL A 205 14.87 -13.01 23.89
C VAL A 205 15.08 -11.61 24.44
N ASP A 206 14.61 -10.59 23.73
CA ASP A 206 14.87 -9.17 24.04
C ASP A 206 13.65 -8.46 24.68
N GLY A 207 12.75 -9.23 25.30
CA GLY A 207 11.46 -8.75 25.81
C GLY A 207 11.58 -7.60 26.82
N ARG A 208 12.63 -7.62 27.66
CA ARG A 208 12.90 -6.53 28.63
C ARG A 208 13.24 -5.21 27.94
N ARG A 209 14.09 -5.25 26.90
CA ARG A 209 14.47 -4.07 26.13
C ARG A 209 13.30 -3.59 25.28
N TYR A 210 12.50 -4.51 24.76
CA TYR A 210 11.27 -4.19 24.05
C TYR A 210 10.27 -3.46 24.96
N PHE A 211 10.01 -3.97 26.16
CA PHE A 211 9.16 -3.31 27.15
C PHE A 211 9.69 -1.92 27.54
N TYR A 212 10.99 -1.78 27.83
CA TYR A 212 11.61 -0.50 28.11
C TYR A 212 11.38 0.53 26.99
N ARG A 213 11.60 0.12 25.72
CA ARG A 213 11.35 0.99 24.57
C ARG A 213 9.88 1.34 24.43
N ALA A 214 8.98 0.39 24.66
CA ALA A 214 7.54 0.61 24.57
C ALA A 214 7.07 1.64 25.61
N VAL A 215 7.54 1.54 26.86
CA VAL A 215 7.23 2.50 27.93
C VAL A 215 7.77 3.89 27.59
N HIS A 216 9.03 4.00 27.13
CA HIS A 216 9.58 5.31 26.74
C HIS A 216 8.87 5.92 25.52
N THR A 217 8.43 5.07 24.58
CA THR A 217 7.66 5.56 23.42
C THR A 217 6.27 6.00 23.87
N LEU A 218 5.66 5.27 24.80
CA LEU A 218 4.37 5.61 25.39
C LEU A 218 4.47 6.96 26.11
N ASP A 219 5.48 7.14 26.97
CA ASP A 219 5.72 8.39 27.70
C ASP A 219 5.92 9.58 26.75
N ALA A 220 6.72 9.39 25.69
CA ALA A 220 6.88 10.38 24.63
C ALA A 220 5.56 10.67 23.90
N SER A 221 4.65 9.70 23.77
CA SER A 221 3.35 9.85 23.10
C SER A 221 2.23 10.38 24.00
N LEU A 222 2.30 10.18 25.31
CA LEU A 222 1.31 10.70 26.27
C LEU A 222 1.39 12.22 26.41
N GLY A 223 2.58 12.80 26.13
CA GLY A 223 2.76 14.24 26.01
C GLY A 223 2.33 14.81 24.66
N GLU A 224 1.90 13.98 23.72
CA GLU A 224 1.41 14.42 22.42
C GLU A 224 -0.11 14.46 22.41
N ASP A 225 -0.65 15.48 21.73
CA ASP A 225 -2.08 15.64 21.59
C ASP A 225 -2.69 14.42 20.85
N LEU A 226 -3.80 13.90 21.37
CA LEU A 226 -4.60 12.84 20.72
C LEU A 226 -5.31 13.36 19.47
N GLN A 227 -5.42 14.69 19.33
CA GLN A 227 -5.83 15.29 18.07
C GLN A 227 -4.83 14.90 16.97
N PRO A 228 -5.30 14.76 15.72
CA PRO A 228 -4.39 14.53 14.60
C PRO A 228 -3.28 15.56 14.66
N ARG A 229 -2.03 15.11 14.83
CA ARG A 229 -0.89 16.04 14.83
C ARG A 229 -1.06 16.92 13.59
N PRO A 230 -1.04 18.26 13.72
CA PRO A 230 -0.98 19.10 12.54
C PRO A 230 0.17 18.58 11.71
N ALA A 231 -0.10 18.28 10.44
CA ALA A 231 0.89 17.68 9.54
C ALA A 231 2.22 18.40 9.77
N ARG A 232 3.26 17.64 10.16
CA ARG A 232 4.60 18.20 10.41
C ARG A 232 4.86 19.26 9.35
N PRO A 233 5.31 20.47 9.72
CA PRO A 233 5.70 21.46 8.71
C PRO A 233 6.61 20.73 7.74
N PRO A 234 6.25 20.67 6.45
CA PRO A 234 6.86 19.74 5.54
C PRO A 234 8.36 19.95 5.58
N GLY A 235 9.10 18.90 5.96
CA GLY A 235 10.53 18.89 5.76
C GLY A 235 10.74 19.13 4.27
N THR A 236 11.25 20.32 3.93
CA THR A 236 11.50 20.70 2.55
C THR A 236 12.40 19.64 1.95
N ARG A 237 11.91 19.01 0.88
CA ARG A 237 12.67 18.00 0.17
C ARG A 237 13.97 18.63 -0.31
N SER A 238 15.11 18.01 -0.02
CA SER A 238 16.39 18.50 -0.54
C SER A 238 16.43 18.45 -2.06
N LEU A 239 17.19 19.36 -2.69
CA LEU A 239 17.39 19.35 -4.14
C LEU A 239 17.93 18.00 -4.64
N THR A 240 18.87 17.39 -3.93
CA THR A 240 19.41 16.06 -4.28
C THR A 240 18.32 14.99 -4.28
N GLN A 241 17.46 14.97 -3.25
CA GLN A 241 16.34 14.02 -3.21
C GLN A 241 15.38 14.25 -4.38
N TYR A 242 15.08 15.51 -4.72
CA TYR A 242 14.27 15.86 -5.88
C TYR A 242 14.92 15.38 -7.18
N LEU A 243 16.21 15.67 -7.38
CA LEU A 243 16.94 15.29 -8.58
C LEU A 243 17.00 13.77 -8.77
N LEU A 244 17.10 12.98 -7.71
CA LEU A 244 17.07 11.51 -7.80
C LEU A 244 15.71 10.95 -8.23
N LEU A 245 14.62 11.53 -7.75
CA LEU A 245 13.27 11.03 -8.05
C LEU A 245 12.22 12.16 -8.01
N PRO A 246 12.09 12.99 -9.06
CA PRO A 246 11.29 14.20 -9.04
C PRO A 246 9.86 13.97 -8.52
N ARG A 247 9.22 12.87 -8.97
CA ARG A 247 7.85 12.48 -8.61
C ARG A 247 7.81 11.08 -7.98
N PRO A 248 7.94 10.94 -6.66
CA PRO A 248 7.76 9.63 -6.02
C PRO A 248 6.29 9.17 -6.09
N ASP A 249 5.34 10.11 -6.08
CA ASP A 249 3.91 9.83 -6.18
C ASP A 249 3.48 9.31 -7.56
N SER A 250 4.36 9.38 -8.57
CA SER A 250 4.10 8.81 -9.90
C SER A 250 4.59 7.39 -10.08
N ILE A 251 5.45 6.85 -9.20
CA ILE A 251 5.97 5.48 -9.34
C ILE A 251 4.85 4.44 -9.41
N PRO A 252 3.77 4.52 -8.60
CA PRO A 252 2.69 3.54 -8.70
C PRO A 252 2.04 3.46 -10.07
N LYS A 253 2.20 4.48 -10.94
CA LYS A 253 1.68 4.45 -12.32
C LYS A 253 2.47 3.50 -13.23
N ALA A 254 3.71 3.16 -12.86
CA ALA A 254 4.51 2.17 -13.56
C ALA A 254 3.87 0.77 -13.51
N PHE A 255 3.08 0.48 -12.48
CA PHE A 255 2.30 -0.76 -12.41
C PHE A 255 1.34 -0.90 -13.59
N LEU A 256 0.88 0.19 -14.21
CA LEU A 256 -0.01 0.09 -15.36
C LEU A 256 0.67 -0.57 -16.56
N ILE A 257 1.97 -0.33 -16.77
CA ILE A 257 2.74 -0.98 -17.84
C ILE A 257 2.85 -2.47 -17.56
N VAL A 258 3.18 -2.84 -16.31
CA VAL A 258 3.34 -4.24 -15.90
C VAL A 258 2.01 -4.99 -15.95
N VAL A 259 0.92 -4.39 -15.48
CA VAL A 259 -0.42 -4.98 -15.52
C VAL A 259 -0.90 -5.10 -16.96
N ALA A 260 -0.72 -4.08 -17.80
CA ALA A 260 -1.09 -4.17 -19.21
C ALA A 260 -0.29 -5.24 -19.96
N ALA A 261 1.02 -5.35 -19.71
CA ALA A 261 1.85 -6.42 -20.27
C ALA A 261 1.41 -7.81 -19.78
N ALA A 262 1.07 -7.95 -18.49
CA ALA A 262 0.56 -9.21 -17.96
C ALA A 262 -0.80 -9.58 -18.58
N LEU A 263 -1.69 -8.60 -18.76
CA LEU A 263 -2.99 -8.82 -19.42
C LEU A 263 -2.81 -9.18 -20.89
N ALA A 264 -1.95 -8.49 -21.63
CA ALA A 264 -1.62 -8.81 -23.02
C ALA A 264 -1.08 -10.24 -23.13
N ALA A 265 -0.07 -10.58 -22.34
CA ALA A 265 0.49 -11.93 -22.31
C ALA A 265 -0.57 -13.01 -22.00
N VAL A 266 -1.56 -12.73 -21.15
CA VAL A 266 -2.67 -13.65 -20.87
C VAL A 266 -3.66 -13.73 -22.04
N VAL A 267 -4.03 -12.60 -22.63
CA VAL A 267 -4.95 -12.52 -23.78
C VAL A 267 -4.35 -13.22 -24.99
N ASP A 268 -3.05 -13.06 -25.21
CA ASP A 268 -2.32 -13.60 -26.35
C ASP A 268 -1.81 -15.02 -26.14
N GLY A 269 -1.98 -15.58 -24.93
CA GLY A 269 -1.49 -16.93 -24.58
C GLY A 269 0.03 -17.05 -24.52
N VAL A 270 0.74 -15.95 -24.25
CA VAL A 270 2.21 -15.86 -24.28
C VAL A 270 2.79 -16.05 -22.88
N SER A 271 3.89 -16.81 -22.79
CA SER A 271 4.59 -16.98 -21.52
C SER A 271 5.28 -15.65 -21.09
N LEU A 272 5.00 -15.21 -19.86
CA LEU A 272 5.65 -14.02 -19.28
C LEU A 272 7.17 -14.18 -19.15
N GLY A 273 7.69 -15.41 -19.01
CA GLY A 273 9.11 -15.66 -18.74
C GLY A 273 10.06 -15.03 -19.77
N GLY A 274 9.73 -15.10 -21.06
CA GLY A 274 10.52 -14.51 -22.14
C GLY A 274 10.38 -13.00 -22.26
N THR A 275 9.32 -12.41 -21.70
CA THR A 275 8.99 -10.98 -21.86
C THR A 275 9.34 -10.15 -20.63
N VAL A 276 9.52 -10.78 -19.47
CA VAL A 276 9.79 -10.10 -18.17
C VAL A 276 10.97 -9.14 -18.26
N TRP A 277 12.09 -9.54 -18.84
CA TRP A 277 13.26 -8.65 -18.94
C TRP A 277 12.96 -7.41 -19.80
N THR A 278 12.35 -7.61 -20.97
CA THR A 278 11.95 -6.55 -21.89
C THR A 278 10.98 -5.58 -21.23
N VAL A 279 9.98 -6.08 -20.50
CA VAL A 279 8.99 -5.28 -19.78
C VAL A 279 9.64 -4.51 -18.62
N LEU A 280 10.48 -5.17 -17.81
CA LEU A 280 11.15 -4.52 -16.68
C LEU A 280 12.09 -3.40 -17.14
N LEU A 281 12.91 -3.67 -18.16
CA LEU A 281 13.80 -2.67 -18.74
C LEU A 281 12.99 -1.53 -19.39
N GLY A 282 11.91 -1.86 -20.10
CA GLY A 282 10.98 -0.87 -20.66
C GLY A 282 10.34 0.01 -19.58
N VAL A 283 9.96 -0.53 -18.42
CA VAL A 283 9.45 0.23 -17.28
C VAL A 283 10.51 1.19 -16.74
N VAL A 284 11.76 0.74 -16.59
CA VAL A 284 12.87 1.60 -16.14
C VAL A 284 13.08 2.76 -17.12
N VAL A 285 13.20 2.45 -18.41
CA VAL A 285 13.40 3.45 -19.47
C VAL A 285 12.24 4.43 -19.51
N PHE A 286 11.01 3.93 -19.63
CA PHE A 286 9.85 4.76 -19.87
C PHE A 286 9.41 5.55 -18.63
N GLU A 287 9.29 4.91 -17.46
CA GLU A 287 8.77 5.57 -16.26
C GLU A 287 9.82 6.24 -15.39
N LEU A 288 10.97 5.59 -15.17
CA LEU A 288 11.98 6.13 -14.25
C LEU A 288 12.89 7.16 -14.92
N LEU A 289 13.07 7.09 -16.24
CA LEU A 289 13.91 8.02 -17.00
C LEU A 289 13.09 9.02 -17.81
N LEU A 290 12.32 8.58 -18.81
CA LEU A 290 11.62 9.49 -19.73
C LEU A 290 10.50 10.28 -19.03
N TYR A 291 9.59 9.61 -18.31
CA TYR A 291 8.49 10.29 -17.63
C TYR A 291 8.96 11.20 -16.49
N GLN A 292 9.98 10.79 -15.72
CA GLN A 292 10.57 11.68 -14.71
C GLN A 292 11.19 12.93 -15.33
N SER A 293 11.84 12.81 -16.50
CA SER A 293 12.38 13.96 -17.24
C SER A 293 11.27 14.91 -17.69
N ARG A 294 10.15 14.37 -18.19
CA ARG A 294 8.94 15.13 -18.51
C ARG A 294 8.39 15.86 -17.28
N TYR A 295 8.38 15.21 -16.12
CA TYR A 295 7.94 15.86 -14.88
C TYR A 295 8.86 17.00 -14.43
N GLN A 296 10.18 16.87 -14.61
CA GLN A 296 11.12 17.97 -14.33
C GLN A 296 10.86 19.18 -15.22
N LEU A 297 10.64 18.96 -16.52
CA LEU A 297 10.31 20.05 -17.45
C LEU A 297 9.00 20.74 -17.05
N ASN A 298 7.97 19.96 -16.68
CA ASN A 298 6.71 20.49 -16.19
C ASN A 298 6.87 21.31 -14.91
N ASP A 299 7.71 20.85 -13.96
CA ASP A 299 7.97 21.57 -12.70
C ASP A 299 8.76 22.87 -12.92
N ILE A 300 9.72 22.88 -13.87
CA ILE A 300 10.47 24.09 -14.22
C ILE A 300 9.54 25.14 -14.84
N ARG A 301 8.68 24.74 -15.78
CA ARG A 301 7.73 25.66 -16.42
C ARG A 301 6.64 26.14 -15.46
N GLY A 302 6.21 25.29 -14.54
CA GLY A 302 5.20 25.59 -13.54
C GLY A 302 5.74 26.16 -12.23
N LEU A 303 7.00 26.64 -12.18
CA LEU A 303 7.66 26.99 -10.92
C LEU A 303 6.90 28.06 -10.11
N GLU A 304 6.45 29.12 -10.78
CA GLU A 304 5.70 30.21 -10.14
C GLU A 304 4.32 29.73 -9.62
N GLU A 305 3.60 28.99 -10.47
CA GLU A 305 2.32 28.36 -10.12
C GLU A 305 2.45 27.38 -8.94
N ASP A 306 3.56 26.64 -8.88
CA ASP A 306 3.79 25.62 -7.86
C ASP A 306 4.27 26.22 -6.54
N THR A 307 4.89 27.40 -6.57
CA THR A 307 5.32 28.13 -5.37
C THR A 307 4.14 28.84 -4.69
N SER A 308 3.16 29.30 -5.48
CA SER A 308 1.94 29.96 -5.00
C SER A 308 0.79 28.99 -4.67
N ASP A 309 0.97 27.68 -4.88
CA ASP A 309 -0.09 26.68 -4.64
C ASP A 309 -0.37 26.49 -3.14
N PRO A 310 -1.64 26.48 -2.69
CA PRO A 310 -2.01 26.21 -1.30
C PRO A 310 -1.48 24.88 -0.74
N ALA A 311 -1.21 23.90 -1.62
CA ALA A 311 -0.64 22.60 -1.30
C ALA A 311 0.80 22.43 -1.81
N ALA A 312 1.56 23.53 -2.01
CA ALA A 312 2.95 23.50 -2.46
C ALA A 312 3.83 22.56 -1.61
N ALA A 313 3.61 22.65 -0.29
CA ALA A 313 4.17 21.84 0.77
C ALA A 313 4.03 20.32 0.53
N GLU A 314 2.82 19.86 0.22
CA GLU A 314 2.48 18.45 0.02
C GLU A 314 2.85 17.94 -1.37
N ARG A 315 2.90 18.83 -2.36
CA ARG A 315 3.24 18.49 -3.75
C ARG A 315 4.74 18.25 -3.97
N GLN A 316 5.59 18.69 -3.03
CA GLN A 316 7.05 18.46 -2.99
C GLN A 316 7.73 18.66 -4.37
N ARG A 317 7.38 19.79 -5.02
CA ARG A 317 7.87 20.22 -6.34
C ARG A 317 9.35 20.64 -6.27
N LEU A 318 9.90 21.19 -7.35
CA LEU A 318 11.30 21.62 -7.43
C LEU A 318 11.64 22.54 -6.23
N PRO A 319 12.55 22.13 -5.32
CA PRO A 319 12.88 22.95 -4.16
C PRO A 319 13.78 24.11 -4.59
N VAL A 320 13.31 25.34 -4.35
CA VAL A 320 14.04 26.56 -4.66
C VAL A 320 14.25 27.36 -3.39
N ARG A 321 15.51 27.69 -3.07
CA ARG A 321 15.84 28.66 -2.03
C ARG A 321 15.82 30.08 -2.61
N PRO A 322 15.51 31.11 -1.80
CA PRO A 322 15.61 32.50 -2.25
C PRO A 322 16.99 32.79 -2.87
N GLY A 323 17.00 33.30 -4.10
CA GLY A 323 18.24 33.59 -4.85
C GLY A 323 18.86 32.40 -5.62
N GLU A 324 18.46 31.15 -5.37
CA GLU A 324 19.06 29.95 -5.97
C GLU A 324 18.24 29.34 -7.14
N ALA A 325 17.15 30.00 -7.58
CA ALA A 325 16.26 29.48 -8.61
C ALA A 325 16.99 29.06 -9.90
N ARG A 326 17.92 29.87 -10.37
CA ARG A 326 18.72 29.60 -11.58
C ARG A 326 19.55 28.33 -11.44
N PHE A 327 20.13 28.09 -10.26
CA PHE A 327 20.93 26.89 -9.99
C PHE A 327 20.03 25.64 -9.96
N ALA A 328 18.91 25.70 -9.24
CA ALA A 328 17.97 24.58 -9.15
C ALA A 328 17.41 24.18 -10.53
N VAL A 329 17.05 25.17 -11.37
CA VAL A 329 16.59 24.95 -12.74
C VAL A 329 17.69 24.31 -13.60
N ARG A 330 18.91 24.85 -13.58
CA ARG A 330 20.05 24.27 -14.34
C ARG A 330 20.35 22.85 -13.91
N ALA A 331 20.43 22.58 -12.61
CA ALA A 331 20.66 21.24 -12.08
C ALA A 331 19.56 20.26 -12.53
N SER A 332 18.30 20.70 -12.47
CA SER A 332 17.17 19.88 -12.94
C SER A 332 17.24 19.58 -14.44
N LEU A 333 17.58 20.56 -15.28
CA LEU A 333 17.77 20.37 -16.73
C LEU A 333 18.93 19.41 -17.05
N VAL A 334 20.07 19.56 -16.38
CA VAL A 334 21.23 18.67 -16.57
C VAL A 334 20.86 17.23 -16.21
N VAL A 335 20.17 17.01 -15.09
CA VAL A 335 19.74 15.66 -14.69
C VAL A 335 18.65 15.11 -15.64
N ALA A 336 17.73 15.95 -16.13
CA ALA A 336 16.77 15.53 -17.14
C ALA A 336 17.45 15.10 -18.45
N ALA A 337 18.46 15.84 -18.90
CA ALA A 337 19.27 15.47 -20.07
C ALA A 337 20.05 14.16 -19.84
N ALA A 338 20.67 14.00 -18.66
CA ALA A 338 21.36 12.76 -18.28
C ALA A 338 20.42 11.55 -18.24
N ARG A 339 19.18 11.72 -17.78
CA ARG A 339 18.14 10.68 -17.81
C ARG A 339 17.75 10.30 -19.25
N ILE A 340 17.56 11.28 -20.13
CA ILE A 340 17.25 11.02 -21.54
C ILE A 340 18.41 10.25 -22.20
N TYR A 341 19.64 10.66 -21.95
CA TYR A 341 20.83 9.95 -22.43
C TYR A 341 20.89 8.51 -21.90
N ALA A 342 20.67 8.32 -20.61
CA ALA A 342 20.61 6.99 -20.01
C ALA A 342 19.45 6.15 -20.57
N ALA A 343 18.30 6.76 -20.87
CA ALA A 343 17.17 6.08 -21.49
C ALA A 343 17.55 5.55 -22.88
N VAL A 344 18.18 6.38 -23.72
CA VAL A 344 18.70 5.96 -25.03
C VAL A 344 19.69 4.81 -24.88
N CYS A 345 20.67 4.92 -23.99
CA CYS A 345 21.67 3.86 -23.77
C CYS A 345 21.04 2.56 -23.30
N LEU A 346 20.09 2.61 -22.36
CA LEU A 346 19.40 1.43 -21.84
C LEU A 346 18.46 0.81 -22.88
N THR A 347 17.84 1.60 -23.74
CA THR A 347 17.02 1.10 -24.86
C THR A 347 17.84 0.24 -25.81
N LEU A 348 19.14 0.51 -26.02
CA LEU A 348 20.00 -0.32 -26.89
C LEU A 348 20.18 -1.76 -26.41
N PHE A 349 19.89 -2.06 -25.13
CA PHE A 349 19.88 -3.43 -24.59
C PHE A 349 18.58 -4.19 -24.87
N LEU A 350 17.58 -3.54 -25.46
CA LEU A 350 16.38 -4.20 -25.99
C LEU A 350 16.67 -4.72 -27.40
N ALA A 351 15.98 -5.80 -27.79
CA ALA A 351 15.95 -6.23 -29.18
C ALA A 351 15.37 -5.13 -30.09
N PRO A 352 15.70 -5.10 -31.39
CA PRO A 352 15.28 -4.01 -32.29
C PRO A 352 13.78 -3.66 -32.26
N PRO A 353 12.83 -4.62 -32.16
CA PRO A 353 11.42 -4.30 -32.01
C PRO A 353 11.13 -3.51 -30.72
N GLY A 354 11.76 -3.90 -29.60
CA GLY A 354 11.64 -3.18 -28.33
C GLY A 354 12.25 -1.77 -28.39
N GLN A 355 13.33 -1.59 -29.15
CA GLN A 355 13.92 -0.27 -29.41
C GLN A 355 12.95 0.65 -30.14
N VAL A 356 12.27 0.13 -31.18
CA VAL A 356 11.23 0.86 -31.93
C VAL A 356 10.08 1.23 -31.01
N VAL A 357 9.59 0.30 -30.18
CA VAL A 357 8.52 0.58 -29.22
C VAL A 357 8.92 1.72 -28.27
N MET A 358 10.14 1.70 -27.72
CA MET A 358 10.62 2.78 -26.84
C MET A 358 10.78 4.11 -27.58
N ALA A 359 11.27 4.10 -28.83
CA ALA A 359 11.41 5.31 -29.64
C ALA A 359 10.04 5.94 -29.95
N VAL A 360 9.06 5.13 -30.38
CA VAL A 360 7.68 5.57 -30.63
C VAL A 360 7.05 6.09 -29.34
N ALA A 361 7.21 5.37 -28.23
CA ALA A 361 6.67 5.78 -26.93
C ALA A 361 7.27 7.11 -26.45
N ALA A 362 8.58 7.32 -26.66
CA ALA A 362 9.26 8.57 -26.35
C ALA A 362 8.72 9.72 -27.23
N ALA A 363 8.55 9.50 -28.53
CA ALA A 363 7.98 10.48 -29.45
C ALA A 363 6.54 10.86 -29.06
N LEU A 364 5.68 9.87 -28.78
CA LEU A 364 4.33 10.10 -28.30
C LEU A 364 4.30 10.85 -26.96
N LEU A 365 5.20 10.54 -26.03
CA LEU A 365 5.32 11.27 -24.77
C LEU A 365 5.67 12.76 -25.01
N VAL A 366 6.59 13.05 -25.93
CA VAL A 366 6.94 14.43 -26.30
C VAL A 366 5.74 15.14 -26.93
N ILE A 367 5.07 14.51 -27.90
CA ILE A 367 3.88 15.05 -28.57
C ILE A 367 2.78 15.35 -27.55
N LEU A 368 2.43 14.38 -26.69
CA LEU A 368 1.42 14.56 -25.64
C LEU A 368 1.81 15.68 -24.67
N SER A 369 3.09 15.81 -24.35
CA SER A 369 3.58 16.89 -23.48
C SER A 369 3.45 18.26 -24.15
N ALA A 370 3.77 18.36 -25.45
CA ALA A 370 3.61 19.59 -26.21
C ALA A 370 2.13 20.00 -26.34
N ILE A 371 1.24 19.05 -26.67
CA ILE A 371 -0.20 19.28 -26.76
C ILE A 371 -0.76 19.71 -25.40
N TYR A 372 -0.37 19.02 -24.32
CA TYR A 372 -0.78 19.38 -22.96
C TYR A 372 -0.43 20.83 -22.63
N GLU A 373 0.80 21.24 -22.92
CA GLU A 373 1.28 22.60 -22.64
C GLU A 373 0.58 23.65 -23.50
N LEU A 374 0.33 23.35 -24.78
CA LEU A 374 -0.44 24.22 -25.67
C LEU A 374 -1.89 24.43 -25.18
N LEU A 375 -2.54 23.35 -24.76
CA LEU A 375 -3.91 23.40 -24.23
C LEU A 375 -3.98 24.08 -22.85
N ARG A 376 -2.97 23.85 -22.01
CA ARG A 376 -2.83 24.52 -20.71
C ARG A 376 -2.70 26.03 -20.88
N ALA A 377 -1.90 26.49 -21.85
CA ALA A 377 -1.73 27.91 -22.15
C ALA A 377 -3.03 28.59 -22.65
N ARG A 378 -3.96 27.81 -23.22
CA ARG A 378 -5.26 28.29 -23.73
C ARG A 378 -6.43 28.07 -22.76
N SER A 379 -6.17 27.65 -21.51
CA SER A 379 -7.19 27.35 -20.50
C SER A 379 -8.24 26.29 -20.92
N GLY A 380 -7.88 25.36 -21.83
CA GLY A 380 -8.80 24.37 -22.39
C GLY A 380 -9.11 23.18 -21.47
N ALA A 381 -9.71 23.40 -20.30
CA ALA A 381 -9.93 22.42 -19.23
C ALA A 381 -10.40 21.02 -19.68
N ARG A 382 -11.44 20.95 -20.53
CA ARG A 382 -12.02 19.68 -21.00
C ARG A 382 -11.06 18.89 -21.87
N LEU A 383 -10.33 19.57 -22.75
CA LEU A 383 -9.33 18.96 -23.64
C LEU A 383 -8.07 18.55 -22.89
N VAL A 384 -7.69 19.31 -21.85
CA VAL A 384 -6.55 18.96 -20.98
C VAL A 384 -6.80 17.62 -20.26
N GLY A 385 -8.02 17.39 -19.77
CA GLY A 385 -8.40 16.11 -19.15
C GLY A 385 -8.25 14.91 -20.10
N VAL A 386 -8.72 15.04 -21.34
CA VAL A 386 -8.58 14.01 -22.38
C VAL A 386 -7.12 13.72 -22.70
N VAL A 387 -6.29 14.76 -22.88
CA VAL A 387 -4.87 14.59 -23.19
C VAL A 387 -4.10 13.92 -22.06
N LEU A 388 -4.51 14.13 -20.80
CA LEU A 388 -3.89 13.43 -19.67
C LEU A 388 -4.32 11.97 -19.57
N ALA A 389 -5.56 11.65 -19.94
CA ALA A 389 -6.01 10.27 -20.05
C ALA A 389 -5.19 9.48 -21.09
N LEU A 390 -4.80 10.12 -22.20
CA LEU A 390 -3.89 9.52 -23.20
C LEU A 390 -2.53 9.16 -22.61
N GLY A 391 -2.07 9.83 -21.55
CA GLY A 391 -0.85 9.45 -20.84
C GLY A 391 -0.95 8.08 -20.14
N TYR A 392 -2.15 7.63 -19.77
CA TYR A 392 -2.39 6.29 -19.24
C TYR A 392 -2.63 5.27 -20.35
N ALA A 393 -3.28 5.67 -21.44
CA ALA A 393 -3.38 4.87 -22.65
C ALA A 393 -1.98 4.51 -23.19
N LEU A 394 -1.07 5.50 -23.23
CA LEU A 394 0.31 5.30 -23.65
C LEU A 394 1.05 4.31 -22.75
N ARG A 395 0.85 4.36 -21.43
CA ARG A 395 1.45 3.38 -20.49
C ARG A 395 0.94 1.97 -20.75
N ALA A 396 -0.38 1.81 -20.86
CA ALA A 396 -0.98 0.52 -21.15
C ALA A 396 -0.49 -0.01 -22.52
N GLY A 397 -0.47 0.85 -23.53
CA GLY A 397 0.02 0.54 -24.87
C GLY A 397 1.51 0.19 -24.91
N VAL A 398 2.35 0.83 -24.10
CA VAL A 398 3.76 0.44 -23.94
C VAL A 398 3.87 -0.97 -23.36
N GLY A 399 3.06 -1.30 -22.35
CA GLY A 399 3.03 -2.65 -21.76
C GLY A 399 2.67 -3.71 -22.80
N VAL A 400 1.56 -3.50 -23.52
CA VAL A 400 1.10 -4.35 -24.63
C VAL A 400 2.18 -4.47 -25.72
N ALA A 401 2.69 -3.35 -26.22
CA ALA A 401 3.64 -3.33 -27.33
C ALA A 401 4.98 -3.98 -26.97
N LEU A 402 5.40 -3.95 -25.70
CA LEU A 402 6.61 -4.64 -25.25
C LEU A 402 6.44 -6.17 -25.23
N VAL A 403 5.23 -6.67 -25.00
CA VAL A 403 4.91 -8.10 -25.13
C VAL A 403 4.97 -8.50 -26.60
N GLU A 404 4.32 -7.73 -27.47
CA GLU A 404 4.32 -7.98 -28.92
C GLU A 404 5.72 -7.87 -29.53
N ALA A 405 6.52 -6.91 -29.09
CA ALA A 405 7.92 -6.77 -29.51
C ALA A 405 8.77 -8.00 -29.16
N ALA A 406 8.46 -8.67 -28.06
CA ALA A 406 9.16 -9.88 -27.64
C ALA A 406 8.76 -11.12 -28.49
N ARG A 407 7.68 -11.05 -29.28
CA ARG A 407 7.19 -12.12 -30.18
C ARG A 407 7.63 -11.97 -31.63
N TRP A 408 8.39 -10.93 -31.96
CA TRP A 408 8.86 -10.68 -33.32
C TRP A 408 9.55 -11.91 -33.93
N PRO A 409 9.29 -12.27 -35.22
CA PRO A 409 8.65 -11.49 -36.28
C PRO A 409 7.14 -11.67 -36.45
N HIS A 410 6.45 -12.36 -35.55
CA HIS A 410 5.01 -12.63 -35.66
C HIS A 410 4.20 -11.86 -34.60
N PRO A 411 4.16 -10.51 -34.63
CA PRO A 411 3.27 -9.75 -33.77
C PRO A 411 1.82 -9.96 -34.23
N GLU A 412 0.93 -10.16 -33.28
CA GLU A 412 -0.50 -10.34 -33.51
C GLU A 412 -1.23 -9.39 -32.57
N ILE A 413 -1.55 -8.18 -33.06
CA ILE A 413 -2.40 -7.27 -32.29
C ILE A 413 -3.82 -7.79 -32.37
N VAL A 414 -4.34 -8.32 -31.26
CA VAL A 414 -5.71 -8.80 -31.17
C VAL A 414 -6.63 -7.72 -30.62
N ALA A 415 -7.95 -7.89 -30.78
CA ALA A 415 -8.92 -6.93 -30.26
C ALA A 415 -8.77 -6.67 -28.75
N GLY A 416 -8.29 -7.65 -27.98
CA GLY A 416 -8.05 -7.52 -26.54
C GLY A 416 -6.96 -6.51 -26.18
N ASP A 417 -5.93 -6.37 -27.00
CA ASP A 417 -4.88 -5.37 -26.81
C ASP A 417 -5.42 -3.95 -26.84
N LEU A 418 -6.28 -3.67 -27.84
CA LEU A 418 -6.95 -2.38 -27.96
C LEU A 418 -7.84 -2.13 -26.74
N VAL A 419 -8.55 -3.15 -26.25
CA VAL A 419 -9.38 -3.04 -25.04
C VAL A 419 -8.52 -2.72 -23.82
N ILE A 420 -7.35 -3.34 -23.65
CA ILE A 420 -6.42 -3.02 -22.55
C ILE A 420 -6.00 -1.55 -22.60
N VAL A 421 -5.68 -1.02 -23.79
CA VAL A 421 -5.32 0.39 -23.96
C VAL A 421 -6.49 1.33 -23.64
N VAL A 422 -7.71 0.98 -24.07
CA VAL A 422 -8.93 1.76 -23.77
C VAL A 422 -9.25 1.73 -22.28
N VAL A 423 -9.13 0.59 -21.61
CA VAL A 423 -9.29 0.47 -20.15
C VAL A 423 -8.25 1.33 -19.43
N GLY A 424 -6.98 1.31 -19.89
CA GLY A 424 -5.93 2.17 -19.38
C GLY A 424 -6.27 3.66 -19.52
N ALA A 425 -6.76 4.08 -20.70
CA ALA A 425 -7.20 5.46 -20.95
C ALA A 425 -8.36 5.87 -20.03
N ALA A 426 -9.38 5.03 -19.92
CA ALA A 426 -10.57 5.28 -19.10
C ALA A 426 -10.21 5.34 -17.60
N PHE A 427 -9.40 4.39 -17.09
CA PHE A 427 -8.88 4.45 -15.73
C PHE A 427 -8.07 5.72 -15.48
N GLY A 428 -7.21 6.10 -16.43
CA GLY A 428 -6.43 7.34 -16.35
C GLY A 428 -7.30 8.59 -16.30
N SER A 429 -8.31 8.67 -17.16
CA SER A 429 -9.30 9.75 -17.17
C SER A 429 -10.01 9.87 -15.83
N MET A 430 -10.50 8.75 -15.28
CA MET A 430 -11.12 8.69 -13.96
C MET A 430 -10.17 9.21 -12.88
N PHE A 431 -8.96 8.64 -12.79
CA PHE A 431 -7.98 9.00 -11.76
C PHE A 431 -7.57 10.49 -11.83
N VAL A 432 -7.27 10.98 -13.03
CA VAL A 432 -6.88 12.38 -13.24
C VAL A 432 -8.02 13.31 -12.89
N ALA A 433 -9.23 13.06 -13.42
CA ALA A 433 -10.37 13.93 -13.18
C ALA A 433 -10.71 14.00 -11.68
N MET A 434 -10.75 12.87 -10.96
CA MET A 434 -11.01 12.89 -9.51
C MET A 434 -9.92 13.65 -8.73
N THR A 435 -8.65 13.37 -8.99
CA THR A 435 -7.54 14.04 -8.27
C THR A 435 -7.45 15.53 -8.58
N TRP A 436 -7.82 15.93 -9.80
CA TRP A 436 -7.87 17.32 -10.23
C TRP A 436 -9.07 18.06 -9.65
N THR A 437 -10.23 17.42 -9.56
CA THR A 437 -11.38 17.98 -8.86
C THR A 437 -11.06 18.20 -7.38
N LEU A 438 -10.45 17.22 -6.71
CA LEU A 438 -10.00 17.38 -5.32
C LEU A 438 -9.00 18.54 -5.17
N HIS A 439 -8.11 18.74 -6.14
CA HIS A 439 -7.19 19.89 -6.16
C HIS A 439 -7.93 21.21 -6.37
N ALA A 440 -8.86 21.26 -7.33
CA ALA A 440 -9.66 22.43 -7.65
C ALA A 440 -10.47 22.91 -6.43
N VAL A 441 -11.03 21.97 -5.66
CA VAL A 441 -11.78 22.26 -4.43
C VAL A 441 -10.88 22.90 -3.38
N CYS A 442 -9.61 22.48 -3.25
CA CYS A 442 -8.66 23.13 -2.34
C CYS A 442 -8.30 24.56 -2.76
N GLN A 443 -8.52 24.91 -4.03
CA GLN A 443 -8.27 26.26 -4.55
C GLN A 443 -9.51 27.15 -4.44
N ALA A 444 -10.72 26.58 -4.49
CA ALA A 444 -11.98 27.30 -4.28
C ALA A 444 -12.17 27.69 -2.80
N GLY A 445 -11.49 28.74 -2.32
CA GLY A 445 -11.68 29.32 -0.99
C GLY A 445 -12.66 30.51 -0.99
N PRO A 446 -13.18 30.96 0.17
CA PRO A 446 -14.09 32.10 0.24
C PRO A 446 -13.42 33.40 -0.24
N VAL A 447 -14.19 34.22 -0.97
CA VAL A 447 -13.78 35.53 -1.48
C VAL A 447 -14.23 36.60 -0.48
N GLY A 448 -13.27 37.18 0.25
CA GLY A 448 -13.50 38.34 1.11
C GLY A 448 -13.69 38.02 2.60
N ALA A 449 -13.69 39.08 3.42
CA ALA A 449 -13.94 39.01 4.86
C ALA A 449 -15.43 38.76 5.21
N ASP A 450 -16.31 38.83 4.21
CA ASP A 450 -17.73 38.52 4.34
C ASP A 450 -18.00 37.09 3.85
N TRP A 451 -18.57 36.29 4.74
CA TRP A 451 -18.90 34.88 4.52
C TRP A 451 -20.14 34.65 3.62
N ASP A 452 -20.75 35.73 3.11
CA ASP A 452 -22.07 35.71 2.45
C ASP A 452 -22.03 35.58 0.91
N VAL A 453 -20.86 35.34 0.30
CA VAL A 453 -20.78 35.14 -1.17
C VAL A 453 -20.32 33.71 -1.51
N PRO A 454 -21.25 32.79 -1.79
CA PRO A 454 -20.91 31.49 -2.33
C PRO A 454 -20.56 31.64 -3.82
N THR A 455 -19.26 31.59 -4.13
CA THR A 455 -18.62 31.03 -5.35
C THR A 455 -17.28 31.70 -5.61
N GLY A 456 -16.28 31.35 -4.80
CA GLY A 456 -14.96 31.98 -4.79
C GLY A 456 -13.90 31.26 -5.63
N TRP A 457 -14.03 31.23 -6.96
CA TRP A 457 -12.86 30.96 -7.81
C TRP A 457 -12.12 32.28 -8.03
N ARG A 458 -10.94 32.46 -7.44
CA ARG A 458 -10.17 33.69 -7.68
C ARG A 458 -9.54 33.62 -9.08
N SER A 459 -9.73 34.66 -9.89
CA SER A 459 -9.11 34.79 -11.22
C SER A 459 -7.58 34.91 -11.19
N ASP A 460 -7.00 35.19 -10.02
CA ASP A 460 -5.55 35.24 -9.76
C ASP A 460 -4.93 33.89 -9.40
N GLN A 461 -5.72 32.80 -9.36
CA GLN A 461 -5.20 31.48 -9.03
C GLN A 461 -4.48 30.82 -10.20
N ALA A 462 -3.36 30.18 -9.85
CA ALA A 462 -2.37 29.60 -10.76
C ALA A 462 -2.90 28.56 -11.79
N ARG A 463 -4.14 28.05 -11.68
CA ARG A 463 -4.62 26.89 -12.46
C ARG A 463 -6.07 27.01 -12.95
N PRO A 464 -6.39 28.00 -13.81
CA PRO A 464 -7.76 28.27 -14.26
C PRO A 464 -8.42 27.09 -15.00
N HIS A 465 -7.62 26.22 -15.62
CA HIS A 465 -8.09 25.03 -16.31
C HIS A 465 -8.71 23.95 -15.38
N LEU A 466 -8.61 24.09 -14.06
CA LEU A 466 -9.24 23.18 -13.11
C LEU A 466 -10.68 23.60 -12.74
N ALA A 467 -11.02 24.88 -12.88
CA ALA A 467 -12.32 25.44 -12.48
C ALA A 467 -13.52 24.69 -13.08
N PRO A 468 -13.51 24.28 -14.37
CA PRO A 468 -14.66 23.60 -14.97
C PRO A 468 -14.98 22.22 -14.38
N LEU A 469 -14.10 21.64 -13.57
CA LEU A 469 -14.39 20.39 -12.86
C LEU A 469 -15.29 20.59 -11.64
N LEU A 470 -15.33 21.81 -11.08
CA LEU A 470 -16.14 22.13 -9.91
C LEU A 470 -17.64 22.09 -10.19
N GLN A 471 -18.06 22.28 -11.46
CA GLN A 471 -19.47 22.19 -11.85
C GLN A 471 -20.11 20.81 -11.58
N PHE A 472 -19.30 19.78 -11.34
CA PHE A 472 -19.76 18.41 -11.08
C PHE A 472 -19.78 18.05 -9.59
N VAL A 473 -19.43 19.00 -8.72
CA VAL A 473 -19.39 18.86 -7.26
C VAL A 473 -20.43 19.78 -6.64
N ASP A 474 -21.16 19.26 -5.67
CA ASP A 474 -22.06 20.08 -4.85
C ASP A 474 -21.24 20.86 -3.81
N LEU A 475 -20.94 22.11 -4.14
CA LEU A 475 -20.21 23.03 -3.25
C LEU A 475 -21.10 23.66 -2.18
N ALA A 476 -22.43 23.65 -2.36
CA ALA A 476 -23.37 24.28 -1.42
C ALA A 476 -23.38 23.57 -0.05
N HIS A 477 -23.07 22.27 -0.04
CA HIS A 477 -22.92 21.50 1.21
C HIS A 477 -21.74 21.95 2.10
N TRP A 478 -20.87 22.84 1.58
CA TRP A 478 -19.65 23.28 2.23
C TRP A 478 -19.62 24.79 2.52
N GLU A 479 -20.76 25.47 2.36
CA GLU A 479 -20.94 26.86 2.78
C GLU A 479 -20.67 26.97 4.30
N GLY A 480 -19.62 27.69 4.69
CA GLY A 480 -19.20 27.90 6.08
C GLY A 480 -17.99 27.06 6.56
N ALA A 481 -17.43 26.17 5.76
CA ALA A 481 -16.21 25.42 6.13
C ALA A 481 -14.97 26.33 6.22
N ARG A 482 -14.20 26.25 7.31
CA ARG A 482 -13.01 27.09 7.51
C ARG A 482 -11.87 26.62 6.59
N PRO A 483 -10.92 27.48 6.18
CA PRO A 483 -9.73 27.11 5.39
C PRO A 483 -8.94 25.89 5.91
N ALA A 484 -8.93 25.66 7.23
CA ALA A 484 -8.31 24.48 7.84
C ALA A 484 -9.06 23.16 7.53
N ASP A 485 -10.38 23.23 7.33
CA ASP A 485 -11.25 22.08 7.12
C ASP A 485 -11.09 21.48 5.71
N TRP A 486 -10.60 22.27 4.75
CA TRP A 486 -10.33 21.84 3.36
C TRP A 486 -9.29 20.73 3.26
N LYS A 487 -8.47 20.53 4.31
CA LYS A 487 -7.57 19.37 4.42
C LYS A 487 -8.29 18.04 4.61
N VAL A 488 -9.55 18.08 5.03
CA VAL A 488 -10.37 16.91 5.37
C VAL A 488 -11.62 16.82 4.45
N VAL A 489 -11.85 17.81 3.58
CA VAL A 489 -13.01 17.82 2.68
C VAL A 489 -12.95 16.64 1.70
N GLN A 490 -13.94 15.76 1.83
CA GLN A 490 -14.20 14.63 0.94
C GLN A 490 -15.14 15.09 -0.18
N ALA A 491 -14.64 15.95 -1.07
CA ALA A 491 -15.46 16.70 -2.02
C ALA A 491 -16.26 15.82 -2.99
N LEU A 492 -15.83 14.58 -3.21
CA LEU A 492 -16.45 13.63 -4.13
C LEU A 492 -17.46 12.70 -3.43
N ARG A 493 -17.66 12.85 -2.11
CA ARG A 493 -18.58 12.03 -1.30
C ARG A 493 -20.04 12.53 -1.33
N PRO A 494 -20.35 13.84 -1.36
CA PRO A 494 -21.69 14.34 -1.65
C PRO A 494 -22.15 13.95 -3.06
N ARG A 495 -23.43 14.19 -3.41
CA ARG A 495 -24.03 13.83 -4.72
C ARG A 495 -23.21 14.39 -5.90
N THR A 496 -22.32 13.59 -6.48
CA THR A 496 -21.68 13.92 -7.76
C THR A 496 -22.63 13.65 -8.92
N SER A 497 -22.59 14.47 -9.95
CA SER A 497 -23.37 14.25 -11.17
C SER A 497 -23.04 12.91 -11.83
N LEU A 498 -24.04 12.16 -12.31
CA LEU A 498 -23.82 10.90 -13.04
C LEU A 498 -23.03 11.11 -14.34
N VAL A 499 -23.13 12.29 -14.94
CA VAL A 499 -22.39 12.67 -16.16
C VAL A 499 -21.01 13.25 -15.84
N ALA A 500 -20.57 13.23 -14.58
CA ALA A 500 -19.23 13.63 -14.23
C ALA A 500 -18.20 12.78 -15.01
N PRO A 501 -17.10 13.37 -15.49
CA PRO A 501 -16.17 12.67 -16.38
C PRO A 501 -15.55 11.43 -15.73
N TRP A 502 -15.33 11.45 -14.41
CA TRP A 502 -14.83 10.29 -13.67
C TRP A 502 -15.84 9.16 -13.54
N ASN A 503 -17.14 9.46 -13.46
CA ASN A 503 -18.22 8.47 -13.41
C ASN A 503 -18.37 7.76 -14.75
N LEU A 504 -18.37 8.51 -15.85
CA LEU A 504 -18.37 7.91 -17.19
C LEU A 504 -17.11 7.07 -17.44
N SER A 505 -15.96 7.57 -16.99
CA SER A 505 -14.68 6.88 -17.18
C SER A 505 -14.58 5.58 -16.38
N VAL A 506 -15.10 5.52 -15.14
CA VAL A 506 -15.10 4.26 -14.37
C VAL A 506 -16.02 3.21 -14.99
N LEU A 507 -17.15 3.63 -15.58
CA LEU A 507 -18.05 2.73 -16.30
C LEU A 507 -17.39 2.15 -17.55
N VAL A 508 -16.71 2.97 -18.35
CA VAL A 508 -15.96 2.49 -19.53
C VAL A 508 -14.82 1.55 -19.11
N ALA A 509 -14.07 1.91 -18.07
CA ALA A 509 -12.97 1.09 -17.57
C ALA A 509 -13.47 -0.27 -17.03
N ALA A 510 -14.59 -0.27 -16.31
CA ALA A 510 -15.21 -1.50 -15.81
C ALA A 510 -15.80 -2.34 -16.94
N ALA A 511 -16.47 -1.73 -17.93
CA ALA A 511 -17.00 -2.43 -19.08
C ALA A 511 -15.89 -3.14 -19.88
N GLY A 512 -14.76 -2.45 -20.12
CA GLY A 512 -13.61 -3.05 -20.80
C GLY A 512 -12.93 -4.14 -19.95
N ALA A 513 -12.80 -3.95 -18.64
CA ALA A 513 -12.29 -5.00 -17.75
C ALA A 513 -13.21 -6.24 -17.71
N GLY A 514 -14.54 -6.01 -17.73
CA GLY A 514 -15.53 -7.07 -17.86
C GLY A 514 -15.45 -7.79 -19.20
N TRP A 515 -15.25 -7.05 -20.30
CA TRP A 515 -15.04 -7.67 -21.61
C TRP A 515 -13.78 -8.54 -21.61
N LEU A 516 -12.66 -8.08 -21.03
CA LEU A 516 -11.43 -8.87 -20.93
C LEU A 516 -11.64 -10.17 -20.12
N LEU A 517 -12.50 -10.14 -19.11
CA LEU A 517 -12.89 -11.31 -18.33
C LEU A 517 -13.68 -12.35 -19.17
N VAL A 518 -14.44 -11.88 -20.17
CA VAL A 518 -15.39 -12.70 -20.95
C VAL A 518 -14.83 -13.14 -22.30
N ALA A 519 -14.10 -12.26 -22.98
CA ALA A 519 -13.41 -12.55 -24.23
C ALA A 519 -12.44 -13.73 -24.08
N TRP A 520 -11.92 -13.93 -22.87
CA TRP A 520 -11.06 -15.06 -22.52
C TRP A 520 -11.80 -16.42 -22.39
N ARG A 521 -13.14 -16.41 -22.28
CA ARG A 521 -13.94 -17.59 -21.94
C ARG A 521 -14.86 -18.12 -23.06
N HIS A 522 -14.97 -17.42 -24.20
CA HIS A 522 -15.97 -17.72 -25.24
C HIS A 522 -17.40 -17.90 -24.68
N VAL A 523 -17.70 -17.30 -23.52
CA VAL A 523 -19.04 -17.28 -22.92
C VAL A 523 -19.83 -16.15 -23.56
N ASP A 524 -21.17 -16.27 -23.64
CA ASP A 524 -22.05 -15.23 -24.18
C ASP A 524 -21.68 -13.83 -23.65
N ALA A 525 -21.04 -13.05 -24.53
CA ALA A 525 -20.36 -11.80 -24.18
C ALA A 525 -21.28 -10.76 -23.52
N ILE A 526 -22.57 -10.85 -23.83
CA ILE A 526 -23.60 -9.90 -23.43
C ILE A 526 -23.90 -10.03 -21.93
N THR A 527 -24.03 -11.24 -21.38
CA THR A 527 -24.52 -11.46 -20.01
C THR A 527 -23.50 -11.04 -18.95
N ALA A 528 -22.23 -11.35 -19.19
CA ALA A 528 -21.16 -11.05 -18.24
C ALA A 528 -20.62 -9.61 -18.36
N VAL A 529 -20.59 -9.00 -19.55
CA VAL A 529 -20.37 -7.55 -19.69
C VAL A 529 -21.49 -6.78 -19.00
N SER A 530 -22.75 -7.21 -19.16
CA SER A 530 -23.90 -6.59 -18.48
C SER A 530 -23.79 -6.71 -16.96
N ALA A 531 -23.35 -7.84 -16.41
CA ALA A 531 -23.17 -8.01 -14.97
C ALA A 531 -22.07 -7.10 -14.40
N VAL A 532 -20.93 -6.95 -15.10
CA VAL A 532 -19.83 -6.08 -14.68
C VAL A 532 -20.20 -4.60 -14.82
N VAL A 533 -20.92 -4.22 -15.88
CA VAL A 533 -21.44 -2.86 -16.04
C VAL A 533 -22.48 -2.56 -14.96
N CYS A 534 -23.41 -3.48 -14.66
CA CYS A 534 -24.36 -3.34 -13.56
C CYS A 534 -23.65 -3.20 -12.21
N LEU A 535 -22.54 -3.90 -11.98
CA LEU A 535 -21.72 -3.76 -10.78
C LEU A 535 -21.05 -2.38 -10.69
N ALA A 536 -20.47 -1.89 -11.79
CA ALA A 536 -19.85 -0.57 -11.83
C ALA A 536 -20.89 0.54 -11.64
N ILE A 537 -22.06 0.40 -12.27
CA ILE A 537 -23.23 1.27 -12.06
C ILE A 537 -23.63 1.21 -10.58
N ALA A 538 -23.74 0.02 -9.99
CA ALA A 538 -24.10 -0.13 -8.59
C ALA A 538 -23.07 0.53 -7.65
N VAL A 539 -21.77 0.41 -7.92
CA VAL A 539 -20.71 1.11 -7.15
C VAL A 539 -20.83 2.62 -7.30
N VAL A 540 -21.06 3.14 -8.50
CA VAL A 540 -21.29 4.58 -8.71
C VAL A 540 -22.55 5.04 -7.96
N LEU A 541 -23.64 4.27 -8.02
CA LEU A 541 -24.90 4.55 -7.33
C LEU A 541 -24.81 4.43 -5.80
N THR A 542 -23.93 3.57 -5.27
CA THR A 542 -23.69 3.46 -3.81
C THR A 542 -23.03 4.70 -3.23
N GLN A 543 -22.35 5.50 -4.06
CA GLN A 543 -21.76 6.76 -3.63
C GLN A 543 -22.74 7.93 -3.69
N THR A 544 -23.72 7.88 -4.61
CA THR A 544 -24.69 8.96 -4.78
C THR A 544 -25.91 8.86 -3.85
N THR A 545 -26.06 7.75 -3.12
CA THR A 545 -27.22 7.50 -2.24
C THR A 545 -26.81 7.15 -0.81
N SER A 546 -27.57 7.65 0.18
CA SER A 546 -27.35 7.43 1.63
C SER A 546 -27.55 5.97 2.08
N ARG A 547 -27.92 5.06 1.16
CA ARG A 547 -28.15 3.62 1.40
C ARG A 547 -27.04 2.73 0.80
N GLY A 548 -25.82 3.25 0.67
CA GLY A 548 -24.70 2.60 -0.02
C GLY A 548 -24.26 1.23 0.51
N ALA A 549 -24.61 0.86 1.75
CA ALA A 549 -24.28 -0.45 2.32
C ALA A 549 -25.07 -1.60 1.65
N LEU A 550 -26.36 -1.40 1.40
CA LEU A 550 -27.23 -2.45 0.85
C LEU A 550 -26.88 -2.77 -0.60
N VAL A 551 -26.65 -1.73 -1.42
CA VAL A 551 -26.27 -1.88 -2.82
C VAL A 551 -24.84 -2.44 -2.95
N GLY A 552 -23.94 -2.13 -2.00
CA GLY A 552 -22.59 -2.72 -1.93
C GLY A 552 -22.62 -4.21 -1.60
N ILE A 553 -23.52 -4.65 -0.71
CA ILE A 553 -23.74 -6.06 -0.40
C ILE A 553 -24.32 -6.81 -1.60
N VAL A 554 -25.34 -6.25 -2.26
CA VAL A 554 -25.95 -6.86 -3.47
C VAL A 554 -24.91 -6.95 -4.60
N SER A 555 -24.09 -5.93 -4.77
CA SER A 555 -22.97 -5.89 -5.72
C SER A 555 -21.93 -6.98 -5.45
N ALA A 556 -21.52 -7.15 -4.19
CA ALA A 556 -20.58 -8.19 -3.78
C ALA A 556 -21.18 -9.60 -3.94
N LEU A 557 -22.47 -9.77 -3.71
CA LEU A 557 -23.19 -11.03 -3.90
C LEU A 557 -23.35 -11.39 -5.39
N VAL A 558 -23.62 -10.42 -6.26
CA VAL A 558 -23.69 -10.64 -7.72
C VAL A 558 -22.30 -10.96 -8.28
N LEU A 559 -21.26 -10.25 -7.83
CA LEU A 559 -19.88 -10.55 -8.24
C LEU A 559 -19.40 -11.90 -7.69
N GLY A 560 -19.66 -12.19 -6.42
CA GLY A 560 -19.35 -13.47 -5.80
C GLY A 560 -20.11 -14.63 -6.46
N GLY A 561 -21.38 -14.40 -6.83
CA GLY A 561 -22.20 -15.36 -7.58
C GLY A 561 -21.71 -15.58 -9.00
N ALA A 562 -21.31 -14.54 -9.72
CA ALA A 562 -20.74 -14.65 -11.07
C ALA A 562 -19.37 -15.34 -11.07
N ILE A 563 -18.51 -15.02 -10.09
CA ILE A 563 -17.21 -15.68 -9.90
C ILE A 563 -17.42 -17.15 -9.53
N ALA A 564 -18.29 -17.45 -8.54
CA ALA A 564 -18.61 -18.82 -8.14
C ALA A 564 -19.21 -19.63 -9.31
N ALA A 565 -20.14 -19.05 -10.07
CA ALA A 565 -20.70 -19.67 -11.27
C ALA A 565 -19.63 -19.92 -12.36
N SER A 566 -18.66 -19.01 -12.53
CA SER A 566 -17.55 -19.19 -13.47
C SER A 566 -16.52 -20.23 -13.04
N VAL A 567 -16.40 -20.49 -11.73
CA VAL A 567 -15.54 -21.54 -11.16
C VAL A 567 -16.21 -22.91 -11.21
N LEU A 568 -17.55 -22.96 -11.15
CA LEU A 568 -18.33 -24.20 -11.26
C LEU A 568 -18.44 -24.76 -12.70
N VAL A 569 -18.02 -24.04 -13.73
CA VAL A 569 -17.97 -24.56 -15.11
C VAL A 569 -16.60 -25.22 -15.35
N ASP A 570 -16.60 -26.54 -15.24
CA ASP A 570 -15.51 -27.51 -15.02
C ASP A 570 -14.37 -27.64 -16.07
N THR A 571 -14.07 -26.63 -16.91
CA THR A 571 -13.19 -26.88 -18.09
C THR A 571 -11.96 -25.98 -18.24
N VAL A 572 -11.60 -25.13 -17.27
CA VAL A 572 -10.49 -24.15 -17.46
C VAL A 572 -9.51 -24.14 -16.28
N PRO A 573 -8.18 -24.04 -16.52
CA PRO A 573 -7.17 -23.91 -15.46
C PRO A 573 -7.52 -22.76 -14.50
N ALA A 574 -7.61 -23.07 -13.21
CA ALA A 574 -8.15 -22.22 -12.15
C ALA A 574 -7.45 -20.85 -11.92
N GLY A 575 -6.37 -20.52 -12.64
CA GLY A 575 -5.53 -19.34 -12.39
C GLY A 575 -5.97 -18.05 -13.08
N ALA A 576 -6.51 -18.10 -14.30
CA ALA A 576 -6.74 -16.89 -15.09
C ALA A 576 -8.06 -16.10 -14.89
N PRO A 577 -9.17 -16.63 -14.33
CA PRO A 577 -10.33 -15.78 -14.00
C PRO A 577 -10.04 -14.84 -12.82
N LEU A 578 -9.10 -15.20 -11.93
CA LEU A 578 -8.65 -14.34 -10.85
C LEU A 578 -7.83 -13.15 -11.37
N ILE A 579 -6.93 -13.39 -12.34
CA ILE A 579 -6.07 -12.34 -12.90
C ILE A 579 -6.88 -11.31 -13.70
N SER A 580 -7.91 -11.74 -14.45
CA SER A 580 -8.77 -10.82 -15.21
C SER A 580 -9.75 -10.03 -14.32
N ALA A 581 -10.07 -10.52 -13.11
CA ALA A 581 -10.87 -9.78 -12.14
C ALA A 581 -10.07 -8.70 -11.38
N VAL A 582 -8.74 -8.83 -11.28
CA VAL A 582 -7.87 -7.88 -10.56
C VAL A 582 -7.98 -6.44 -11.08
N PRO A 583 -7.93 -6.16 -12.41
CA PRO A 583 -8.11 -4.81 -12.93
C PRO A 583 -9.43 -4.17 -12.50
N LEU A 584 -10.54 -4.92 -12.57
CA LEU A 584 -11.85 -4.44 -12.17
C LEU A 584 -11.89 -4.08 -10.68
N LEU A 585 -11.41 -4.97 -9.82
CA LEU A 585 -11.32 -4.72 -8.38
C LEU A 585 -10.43 -3.51 -8.07
N CYS A 586 -9.30 -3.37 -8.76
CA CYS A 586 -8.40 -2.23 -8.60
C CYS A 586 -9.04 -0.91 -9.03
N ILE A 587 -9.76 -0.90 -10.16
CA ILE A 587 -10.48 0.28 -10.68
C ILE A 587 -11.54 0.71 -9.66
N LEU A 588 -12.40 -0.22 -9.21
CA LEU A 588 -13.47 0.07 -8.26
C LEU A 588 -12.95 0.49 -6.89
N ALA A 589 -11.89 -0.17 -6.39
CA ALA A 589 -11.24 0.20 -5.14
C ALA A 589 -10.61 1.60 -5.22
N THR A 590 -9.89 1.90 -6.31
CA THR A 590 -9.26 3.22 -6.52
C THR A 590 -10.32 4.31 -6.59
N TYR A 591 -11.39 4.08 -7.35
CA TYR A 591 -12.54 4.97 -7.42
C TYR A 591 -13.14 5.23 -6.02
N ARG A 592 -13.35 4.16 -5.24
CA ARG A 592 -13.93 4.29 -3.89
C ARG A 592 -13.02 5.05 -2.93
N VAL A 593 -11.73 4.76 -2.94
CA VAL A 593 -10.73 5.44 -2.12
C VAL A 593 -10.68 6.92 -2.48
N LEU A 594 -10.54 7.27 -3.76
CA LEU A 594 -10.47 8.67 -4.18
C LEU A 594 -11.75 9.45 -3.87
N ALA A 595 -12.91 8.82 -4.03
CA ALA A 595 -14.18 9.46 -3.70
C ALA A 595 -14.34 9.74 -2.19
N ALA A 596 -13.74 8.91 -1.35
CA ALA A 596 -13.80 9.00 0.10
C ALA A 596 -12.60 9.75 0.72
N SER A 597 -11.65 10.24 -0.09
CA SER A 597 -10.44 10.89 0.42
C SER A 597 -10.46 12.39 0.19
N SER A 598 -9.77 13.14 1.05
CA SER A 598 -9.40 14.52 0.74
C SER A 598 -8.16 14.59 -0.17
N TYR A 599 -7.91 15.74 -0.80
CA TYR A 599 -6.68 15.94 -1.60
C TYR A 599 -5.40 15.66 -0.78
N PHE A 600 -5.37 16.16 0.45
CA PHE A 600 -4.24 16.03 1.35
C PHE A 600 -4.04 14.58 1.82
N GLU A 601 -5.11 13.82 2.03
CA GLU A 601 -5.04 12.39 2.32
C GLU A 601 -4.43 11.61 1.14
N VAL A 602 -4.87 11.90 -0.09
CA VAL A 602 -4.32 11.26 -1.29
C VAL A 602 -2.82 11.57 -1.43
N LYS A 603 -2.41 12.84 -1.25
CA LYS A 603 -0.99 13.23 -1.35
C LYS A 603 -0.13 12.72 -0.21
N SER A 604 -0.63 12.77 1.02
CA SER A 604 0.10 12.28 2.20
C SER A 604 0.25 10.76 2.21
N THR A 605 -0.67 10.01 1.61
CA THR A 605 -0.54 8.54 1.47
C THR A 605 0.66 8.18 0.61
N GLY A 606 0.87 8.88 -0.50
CA GLY A 606 2.08 8.73 -1.33
C GLY A 606 3.36 9.07 -0.57
N ALA A 607 3.35 10.18 0.18
CA ALA A 607 4.49 10.58 1.03
C ALA A 607 4.79 9.55 2.14
N ARG A 608 3.76 8.98 2.78
CA ARG A 608 3.87 7.93 3.80
C ARG A 608 4.44 6.63 3.20
N ALA A 609 3.98 6.22 2.03
CA ALA A 609 4.52 5.06 1.33
C ALA A 609 6.00 5.26 0.96
N GLY A 610 6.37 6.44 0.45
CA GLY A 610 7.76 6.81 0.17
C GLY A 610 8.64 6.84 1.42
N ALA A 611 8.13 7.39 2.54
CA ALA A 611 8.83 7.39 3.81
C ALA A 611 9.02 5.96 4.36
N ALA A 612 8.02 5.08 4.22
CA ALA A 612 8.11 3.68 4.62
C ALA A 612 9.15 2.91 3.78
N ALA A 613 9.16 3.12 2.46
CA ALA A 613 10.15 2.53 1.56
C ALA A 613 11.58 3.01 1.88
N LYS A 614 11.75 4.33 2.10
CA LYS A 614 13.04 4.89 2.55
C LYS A 614 13.46 4.29 3.89
N GLN A 615 12.54 4.16 4.85
CA GLN A 615 12.86 3.58 6.14
C GLN A 615 13.23 2.09 6.03
N ALA A 616 12.61 1.35 5.11
CA ALA A 616 12.99 -0.03 4.80
C ALA A 616 14.39 -0.09 4.17
N TRP A 617 14.69 0.81 3.22
CA TRP A 617 16.02 0.95 2.62
C TRP A 617 17.08 1.31 3.65
N ASP A 618 16.88 2.34 4.47
CA ASP A 618 17.83 2.77 5.50
C ASP A 618 18.07 1.67 6.55
N ARG A 619 17.09 0.79 6.78
CA ARG A 619 17.25 -0.41 7.62
C ARG A 619 18.06 -1.49 6.92
N ALA A 620 17.78 -1.76 5.65
CA ALA A 620 18.53 -2.73 4.85
C ALA A 620 19.99 -2.31 4.68
N PHE A 621 20.22 -1.04 4.33
CA PHE A 621 21.53 -0.42 4.24
C PHE A 621 22.28 -0.55 5.56
N ARG A 622 21.67 -0.16 6.69
CA ARG A 622 22.28 -0.31 8.04
C ARG A 622 22.58 -1.76 8.41
N ALA A 623 21.78 -2.72 7.95
CA ALA A 623 22.04 -4.14 8.16
C ALA A 623 23.26 -4.63 7.37
N VAL A 624 23.48 -4.10 6.16
CA VAL A 624 24.63 -4.45 5.31
C VAL A 624 25.93 -3.81 5.79
N ILE A 625 25.93 -2.50 6.07
CA ILE A 625 27.17 -1.77 6.36
C ILE A 625 27.51 -1.67 7.87
N GLY A 626 26.59 -2.13 8.73
CA GLY A 626 26.72 -2.04 10.18
C GLY A 626 26.32 -0.66 10.73
N GLY A 627 25.64 -0.67 11.89
CA GLY A 627 25.05 0.55 12.48
C GLY A 627 26.05 1.64 12.86
N LYS A 628 27.30 1.28 13.22
CA LYS A 628 28.36 2.25 13.53
C LYS A 628 28.82 3.01 12.29
N THR A 629 29.01 2.30 11.18
CA THR A 629 29.42 2.87 9.89
C THR A 629 28.35 3.81 9.35
N ALA A 630 27.09 3.39 9.38
CA ALA A 630 25.97 4.22 8.95
C ALA A 630 25.83 5.51 9.78
N ALA A 631 26.01 5.42 11.11
CA ALA A 631 25.96 6.59 11.99
C ALA A 631 27.12 7.58 11.74
N THR A 632 28.25 7.09 11.26
CA THR A 632 29.41 7.92 10.90
C THR A 632 29.13 8.69 9.61
N LEU A 633 28.62 8.00 8.58
CA LEU A 633 28.20 8.62 7.31
C LEU A 633 27.05 9.63 7.49
N GLU A 634 26.10 9.37 8.39
CA GLU A 634 25.02 10.30 8.72
C GLU A 634 25.52 11.56 9.44
N ARG A 635 26.63 11.50 10.17
CA ARG A 635 27.25 12.68 10.81
C ARG A 635 28.03 13.52 9.82
N GLU A 636 28.77 12.90 8.90
CA GLU A 636 29.51 13.61 7.85
C GLU A 636 28.59 14.30 6.84
N GLY A 637 27.39 13.76 6.61
CA GLY A 637 26.40 14.35 5.70
C GLY A 637 25.56 15.50 6.25
N ARG A 638 25.69 15.86 7.54
CA ARG A 638 25.05 17.06 8.10
C ARG A 638 25.99 18.25 7.91
N PRO A 639 25.54 19.38 7.34
CA PRO A 639 26.33 20.59 7.37
C PRO A 639 26.69 20.90 8.82
N GLY A 640 27.96 21.16 9.08
CA GLY A 640 28.41 21.64 10.39
C GLY A 640 27.69 22.93 10.80
N PRO A 641 27.63 23.23 12.10
CA PRO A 641 26.96 24.41 12.62
C PRO A 641 27.43 25.71 11.97
#